data_AF-A0A6J8E675-F1
#
_entry.id   AF-A0A6J8E675-F1
#
_cell.length_a   1.000
_cell.length_b   1.000
_cell.length_c   1.000
_cell.angle_alpha   90.00
_cell.angle_beta   90.00
_cell.angle_gamma   90.00
#
_symmetry.space_group_name_H-M   'P 1'
#
loop_
_entity.id
_entity.type
_entity.pdbx_description
1 polymer ?
#
loop_
_entity_poly.entity_id
_entity_poly.type
_entity_poly.pdbx_seq_one_letter_code
_entity_poly.pdbx_strand_id
1 'polypeptide(L)'
;MATGTDLNTVSTEEKPSSTRKRSNSGTESNTESAESKKLKTVNLETQTVLPKMGKSETFLLSAIQNLANNISVSFNIMNSRMNQLEANLEEKRSANIVTALKTHIEKEVGKVKQELKDDMVTTNLKIRNVQKSCENLILEKTDENSINIRNNVIIRNLPYDEREKDNAEVTLNKRPERMETERYNGVVVVQFEDNEQKKDTFKNKRNLKNNPAYKKVYIDNDLPVETRMFQGNVRTCSKKSEKKMRSQKPIIDGYTWIGNNRENLHINAQRGSGGVGAFLKNDLFEFYDITTLDNSVEEISWIKLKSKSSDFILCVAVCYLPPNESSRLNDQELFFENLLHQVYCYQSIGNIVICGDFDSRTGNKSDYIEGVDEISPRSVIDVNENYNGDLFIDFLTNINFAMLNGKIGLNDFTYISPQGKSVVDYMCVPREQFNEFLDFKVLKMIDILVINQVNYSPEKVPDHSILLCEIRVPKVCIERNTHTIDETTSNSRKYRMNNIPDNFLLDNAIRDRNNETINRIENAINVENNVQSAFDEFCVLLKDEMDNKLPKMKPKHDSNGYGKSRYKPYLNDYLQNQWKKVCSLEKLWLKCTGPIRQKKSLKANYCSERKTFDRLNRKYKRKHLLEKQGRLEEKLMASNQRDFWKSIGKLGMSNERNQSIPWSIIGDDGIVKTDKNVVLGKWKSDFEQLFSVNPNVRPPAYDNETRVKSPRCHRAERTNFTRRNSCCSRTSKAS
;
A
#
# COMPACT_ATOMS: atom_id res chain seq x y z
N MET A 1 -67.40 -28.17 12.92
CA MET A 1 -67.41 -27.19 14.04
C MET A 1 -66.34 -26.16 13.70
N ALA A 2 -66.66 -25.06 12.99
CA ALA A 2 -67.28 -23.80 13.49
C ALA A 2 -66.31 -23.08 14.47
N THR A 3 -65.87 -21.82 14.36
CA THR A 3 -66.24 -20.52 13.72
C THR A 3 -65.00 -19.60 13.91
N GLY A 4 -64.55 -18.69 13.04
CA GLY A 4 -65.18 -17.45 12.54
C GLY A 4 -64.83 -16.24 13.42
N THR A 5 -64.12 -15.22 12.88
CA THR A 5 -64.52 -13.77 12.85
C THR A 5 -63.45 -12.83 12.27
N ASP A 6 -63.90 -12.02 11.31
CA ASP A 6 -63.28 -10.82 10.74
C ASP A 6 -63.35 -9.61 11.69
N LEU A 7 -62.45 -8.64 11.51
CA LEU A 7 -62.67 -7.23 11.90
C LEU A 7 -62.09 -6.27 10.86
N ASN A 8 -63.01 -5.56 10.20
CA ASN A 8 -62.80 -4.35 9.40
C ASN A 8 -62.54 -3.13 10.30
N THR A 9 -61.70 -2.19 9.84
CA THR A 9 -61.75 -0.79 10.30
C THR A 9 -61.64 0.18 9.14
N VAL A 10 -62.66 1.04 9.08
CA VAL A 10 -62.89 2.19 8.22
C VAL A 10 -61.97 3.35 8.62
N SER A 11 -61.46 4.12 7.67
CA SER A 11 -61.06 5.51 7.94
C SER A 11 -61.39 6.42 6.75
N THR A 12 -61.90 7.58 7.12
CA THR A 12 -62.70 8.54 6.38
C THR A 12 -61.86 9.63 5.73
N GLU A 13 -62.30 10.09 4.56
CA GLU A 13 -61.85 11.32 3.89
C GLU A 13 -62.29 12.57 4.68
N GLU A 14 -61.37 13.52 4.88
CA GLU A 14 -61.70 14.91 5.21
C GLU A 14 -60.89 15.90 4.35
N LYS A 15 -61.63 16.88 3.80
CA LYS A 15 -61.18 18.07 3.07
C LYS A 15 -60.65 19.14 4.05
N PRO A 16 -59.85 20.09 3.55
CA PRO A 16 -60.07 21.50 3.90
C PRO A 16 -60.08 22.38 2.63
N SER A 17 -61.14 23.11 2.31
CA SER A 17 -61.64 24.38 2.88
C SER A 17 -60.78 25.61 2.52
N SER A 18 -61.46 26.50 1.78
CA SER A 18 -61.02 27.76 1.22
C SER A 18 -61.10 28.92 2.22
N THR A 19 -60.25 29.95 2.07
CA THR A 19 -60.50 31.40 2.26
C THR A 19 -59.14 32.13 2.20
N ARG A 20 -58.94 33.39 1.82
CA ARG A 20 -59.61 34.42 0.98
C ARG A 20 -58.66 35.64 0.96
N LYS A 21 -58.45 36.25 -0.21
CA LYS A 21 -58.08 37.66 -0.49
C LYS A 21 -56.85 38.31 0.20
N ARG A 22 -55.93 38.83 -0.64
CA ARG A 22 -55.82 40.30 -0.85
C ARG A 22 -55.09 40.64 -2.15
N SER A 23 -55.67 41.62 -2.84
CA SER A 23 -55.30 42.28 -4.07
C SER A 23 -54.04 43.14 -3.93
N ASN A 24 -53.27 43.30 -5.01
CA ASN A 24 -52.93 44.65 -5.48
C ASN A 24 -52.65 44.67 -6.99
N SER A 25 -53.26 45.67 -7.60
CA SER A 25 -53.25 46.10 -9.00
C SER A 25 -51.96 46.81 -9.40
N GLY A 26 -51.56 46.65 -10.65
CA GLY A 26 -50.55 47.47 -11.31
C GLY A 26 -50.60 47.26 -12.83
N THR A 27 -51.24 48.20 -13.50
CA THR A 27 -51.56 48.30 -14.93
C THR A 27 -50.38 48.80 -15.77
N GLU A 28 -50.50 48.65 -17.10
CA GLU A 28 -49.80 49.39 -18.18
C GLU A 28 -48.35 48.97 -18.49
N SER A 29 -47.85 48.89 -19.72
CA SER A 29 -48.37 49.26 -21.05
C SER A 29 -47.53 48.58 -22.15
N ASN A 30 -48.13 48.46 -23.33
CA ASN A 30 -47.51 48.05 -24.59
C ASN A 30 -46.32 48.93 -24.99
N THR A 31 -45.30 48.34 -25.60
CA THR A 31 -44.55 48.97 -26.70
C THR A 31 -44.03 47.91 -27.68
N GLU A 32 -44.53 47.99 -28.90
CA GLU A 32 -43.96 47.36 -30.09
C GLU A 32 -42.59 47.98 -30.39
N SER A 33 -41.62 47.17 -30.84
CA SER A 33 -40.60 47.66 -31.77
C SER A 33 -40.19 46.56 -32.73
N ALA A 34 -40.59 46.75 -33.99
CA ALA A 34 -40.09 46.06 -35.15
C ALA A 34 -38.61 46.41 -35.38
N GLU A 35 -37.79 45.42 -35.71
CA GLU A 35 -36.54 45.65 -36.44
C GLU A 35 -36.17 44.41 -37.29
N SER A 36 -36.64 44.43 -38.54
CA SER A 36 -36.24 43.50 -39.60
C SER A 36 -35.03 44.07 -40.33
N LYS A 37 -33.85 43.45 -40.14
CA LYS A 37 -32.63 43.79 -40.88
C LYS A 37 -32.61 43.07 -42.23
N LYS A 38 -32.66 43.88 -43.28
CA LYS A 38 -32.33 43.56 -44.69
C LYS A 38 -30.93 42.96 -44.79
N LEU A 39 -30.81 41.75 -45.34
CA LEU A 39 -29.59 41.31 -46.02
C LEU A 39 -29.80 41.35 -47.53
N LYS A 40 -28.91 42.07 -48.22
CA LYS A 40 -28.85 42.22 -49.67
C LYS A 40 -28.35 40.92 -50.29
N THR A 41 -29.16 40.31 -51.15
CA THR A 41 -28.73 39.22 -52.04
C THR A 41 -28.16 39.83 -53.31
N VAL A 42 -26.92 39.45 -53.65
CA VAL A 42 -26.24 39.81 -54.89
C VAL A 42 -26.69 38.83 -55.98
N ASN A 43 -27.32 39.35 -57.04
CA ASN A 43 -27.61 38.60 -58.26
C ASN A 43 -26.34 38.46 -59.10
N LEU A 44 -25.88 37.23 -59.34
CA LEU A 44 -25.07 36.89 -60.50
C LEU A 44 -25.91 36.00 -61.42
N GLU A 45 -26.35 36.57 -62.53
CA GLU A 45 -26.94 35.82 -63.64
C GLU A 45 -25.81 35.16 -64.45
N THR A 46 -25.77 33.84 -64.45
CA THR A 46 -25.14 33.06 -65.52
C THR A 46 -26.19 32.15 -66.14
N GLN A 47 -26.62 32.51 -67.34
CA GLN A 47 -27.45 31.70 -68.20
C GLN A 47 -26.66 30.46 -68.64
N THR A 48 -27.11 29.28 -68.22
CA THR A 48 -26.79 28.02 -68.89
C THR A 48 -28.09 27.28 -69.17
N VAL A 49 -28.37 27.15 -70.46
CA VAL A 49 -29.45 26.35 -71.05
C VAL A 49 -29.22 24.87 -70.70
N LEU A 50 -30.13 24.26 -69.97
CA LEU A 50 -30.20 22.80 -69.77
C LEU A 50 -31.61 22.28 -70.10
N PRO A 51 -31.70 21.05 -70.67
CA PRO A 51 -32.91 20.55 -71.30
C PRO A 51 -33.91 20.01 -70.26
N LYS A 52 -35.21 20.20 -70.57
CA LYS A 52 -36.35 19.73 -69.78
C LYS A 52 -36.30 18.20 -69.55
N MET A 53 -35.95 17.77 -68.33
CA MET A 53 -36.22 16.42 -67.81
C MET A 53 -37.40 16.45 -66.82
N GLY A 54 -38.59 16.77 -67.32
CA GLY A 54 -39.78 17.10 -66.51
C GLY A 54 -40.52 15.95 -65.80
N LYS A 55 -39.89 14.80 -65.53
CA LYS A 55 -40.56 13.69 -64.79
C LYS A 55 -39.70 12.99 -63.74
N SER A 56 -38.38 13.20 -63.74
CA SER A 56 -37.44 12.60 -62.78
C SER A 56 -37.36 13.40 -61.48
N GLU A 57 -37.49 14.72 -61.56
CA GLU A 57 -37.24 15.64 -60.45
C GLU A 57 -38.36 15.62 -59.39
N THR A 58 -39.62 15.47 -59.82
CA THR A 58 -40.77 15.35 -58.92
C THR A 58 -40.74 14.04 -58.13
N PHE A 59 -40.24 12.95 -58.72
CA PHE A 59 -40.06 11.68 -58.01
C PHE A 59 -38.94 11.78 -56.97
N LEU A 60 -37.82 12.41 -57.31
CA LEU A 60 -36.71 12.62 -56.39
C LEU A 60 -37.10 13.50 -55.20
N LEU A 61 -37.82 14.59 -55.44
CA LEU A 61 -38.31 15.49 -54.39
C LEU A 61 -39.31 14.79 -53.45
N SER A 62 -40.20 13.97 -53.99
CA SER A 62 -41.12 13.14 -53.19
C SER A 62 -40.38 12.11 -52.32
N ALA A 63 -39.35 11.46 -52.88
CA ALA A 63 -38.51 10.52 -52.13
C ALA A 63 -37.71 11.20 -51.01
N ILE A 64 -37.16 12.38 -51.27
CA ILE A 64 -36.44 13.19 -50.26
C ILE A 64 -37.40 13.64 -49.16
N GLN A 65 -38.61 14.08 -49.50
CA GLN A 65 -39.61 14.50 -48.52
C GLN A 65 -40.05 13.33 -47.63
N ASN A 66 -40.27 12.15 -48.21
CA ASN A 66 -40.61 10.93 -47.46
C ASN A 66 -39.47 10.50 -46.54
N LEU A 67 -38.21 10.60 -47.00
CA LEU A 67 -37.05 10.32 -46.16
C LEU A 67 -36.95 11.30 -44.98
N ALA A 68 -37.13 12.61 -45.24
CA ALA A 68 -37.12 13.63 -44.19
C ALA A 68 -38.22 13.39 -43.15
N ASN A 69 -39.43 13.02 -43.59
CA ASN A 69 -40.53 12.68 -42.70
C ASN A 69 -40.21 11.44 -41.84
N ASN A 70 -39.63 10.38 -42.44
CA ASN A 70 -39.26 9.17 -41.71
C ASN A 70 -38.15 9.43 -40.67
N ILE A 71 -37.17 10.27 -41.01
CA ILE A 71 -36.12 10.70 -40.07
C ILE A 71 -36.73 11.51 -38.92
N SER A 72 -37.64 12.44 -39.21
CA SER A 72 -38.33 13.24 -38.18
C SER A 72 -39.14 12.37 -37.22
N VAL A 73 -39.91 11.40 -37.73
CA VAL A 73 -40.66 10.44 -36.91
C VAL A 73 -39.72 9.60 -36.04
N SER A 74 -38.63 9.10 -36.61
CA SER A 74 -37.63 8.29 -35.86
C SER A 74 -36.96 9.11 -34.76
N PHE A 75 -36.64 10.38 -35.03
CA PHE A 75 -36.07 11.29 -34.05
C PHE A 75 -37.03 11.55 -32.89
N ASN A 76 -38.32 11.78 -33.17
CA ASN A 76 -39.33 12.00 -32.14
C ASN A 76 -39.53 10.75 -31.25
N ILE A 77 -39.51 9.55 -31.83
CA ILE A 77 -39.57 8.29 -31.06
C ILE A 77 -38.35 8.15 -30.15
N MET A 78 -37.16 8.45 -30.66
CA MET A 78 -35.93 8.38 -29.89
C MET A 78 -35.94 9.37 -28.72
N ASN A 79 -36.39 10.61 -28.97
CA ASN A 79 -36.45 11.65 -27.94
C ASN A 79 -37.49 11.30 -26.85
N SER A 80 -38.64 10.73 -27.24
CA SER A 80 -39.64 10.23 -26.28
C SER A 80 -39.09 9.10 -25.40
N ARG A 81 -38.35 8.14 -25.98
CA ARG A 81 -37.67 7.08 -25.21
C ARG A 81 -36.60 7.63 -24.27
N MET A 82 -35.85 8.64 -24.71
CA MET A 82 -34.82 9.27 -23.87
C MET A 82 -35.43 9.95 -22.65
N ASN A 83 -36.51 10.73 -22.84
CA ASN A 83 -37.24 11.35 -21.72
C ASN A 83 -37.83 10.31 -20.76
N GLN A 84 -38.34 9.19 -21.28
CA GLN A 84 -38.86 8.10 -20.44
C GLN A 84 -37.76 7.43 -19.62
N LEU A 85 -36.56 7.25 -20.19
CA LEU A 85 -35.40 6.71 -19.48
C LEU A 85 -34.88 7.68 -18.41
N GLU A 86 -34.87 8.98 -18.68
CA GLU A 86 -34.51 10.01 -17.69
C GLU A 86 -35.48 10.01 -16.51
N ALA A 87 -36.80 9.98 -16.76
CA ALA A 87 -37.80 9.90 -15.70
C ALA A 87 -37.63 8.63 -14.84
N ASN A 88 -37.42 7.47 -15.47
CA ASN A 88 -37.19 6.20 -14.76
C ASN A 88 -35.88 6.21 -13.94
N LEU A 89 -34.84 6.89 -14.43
CA LEU A 89 -33.58 7.05 -13.71
C LEU A 89 -33.75 7.96 -12.49
N GLU A 90 -34.51 9.04 -12.61
CA GLU A 90 -34.76 9.98 -11.51
C GLU A 90 -35.63 9.35 -10.41
N GLU A 91 -36.63 8.55 -10.79
CA GLU A 91 -37.44 7.78 -9.85
C GLU A 91 -36.57 6.74 -9.10
N LYS A 92 -35.71 6.00 -9.81
CA LYS A 92 -34.77 5.05 -9.19
C LYS A 92 -33.76 5.74 -8.27
N ARG A 93 -33.22 6.90 -8.67
CA ARG A 93 -32.31 7.70 -7.82
C ARG A 93 -33.01 8.15 -6.54
N SER A 94 -34.22 8.67 -6.67
CA SER A 94 -35.02 9.13 -5.51
C SER A 94 -35.32 7.98 -4.55
N ALA A 95 -35.74 6.82 -5.07
CA ALA A 95 -35.98 5.63 -4.26
C ALA A 95 -34.72 5.16 -3.52
N ASN A 96 -33.58 5.09 -4.22
CA ASN A 96 -32.30 4.69 -3.62
C ASN A 96 -31.83 5.66 -2.52
N ILE A 97 -32.00 6.97 -2.72
CA ILE A 97 -31.66 7.99 -1.71
C ILE A 97 -32.53 7.82 -0.46
N VAL A 98 -33.84 7.63 -0.63
CA VAL A 98 -34.77 7.42 0.50
C VAL A 98 -34.42 6.15 1.28
N THR A 99 -34.14 5.04 0.58
CA THR A 99 -33.71 3.79 1.23
C THR A 99 -32.39 3.96 1.97
N ALA A 100 -31.40 4.61 1.36
CA ALA A 100 -30.10 4.84 1.99
C ALA A 100 -30.21 5.74 3.24
N LEU A 101 -31.01 6.80 3.18
CA LEU A 101 -31.28 7.67 4.33
C LEU A 101 -31.99 6.90 5.46
N LYS A 102 -32.98 6.08 5.14
CA LYS A 102 -33.69 5.26 6.13
C LYS A 102 -32.73 4.30 6.84
N THR A 103 -31.89 3.58 6.09
CA THR A 103 -30.88 2.67 6.66
C THR A 103 -29.84 3.42 7.50
N HIS A 104 -29.44 4.63 7.09
CA HIS A 104 -28.51 5.45 7.88
C HIS A 104 -29.13 5.90 9.21
N ILE A 105 -30.38 6.38 9.19
CA ILE A 105 -31.12 6.78 10.39
C ILE A 105 -31.27 5.60 11.35
N GLU A 106 -31.67 4.41 10.86
CA GLU A 106 -31.80 3.21 11.69
C GLU A 106 -30.48 2.81 12.35
N LYS A 107 -29.35 2.95 11.64
CA LYS A 107 -28.01 2.69 12.16
C LYS A 107 -27.61 3.68 13.27
N GLU A 108 -27.83 4.97 13.07
CA GLU A 108 -27.49 6.00 14.08
C GLU A 108 -28.39 5.89 15.32
N VAL A 109 -29.69 5.61 15.15
CA VAL A 109 -30.59 5.30 16.27
C VAL A 109 -30.11 4.07 17.05
N GLY A 110 -29.59 3.05 16.36
CA GLY A 110 -28.99 1.88 16.99
C GLY A 110 -27.77 2.21 17.85
N LYS A 111 -26.87 3.08 17.38
CA LYS A 111 -25.71 3.54 18.15
C LYS A 111 -26.11 4.30 19.41
N VAL A 112 -27.02 5.27 19.28
CA VAL A 112 -27.50 6.07 20.41
C VAL A 112 -28.17 5.18 21.48
N LYS A 113 -28.95 4.17 21.07
CA LYS A 113 -29.53 3.19 22.01
C LYS A 113 -28.47 2.39 22.76
N GLN A 114 -27.37 2.03 22.09
CA GLN A 114 -26.28 1.29 22.72
C GLN A 114 -25.49 2.16 23.71
N GLU A 115 -25.18 3.41 23.34
CA GLU A 115 -24.53 4.37 24.23
C GLU A 115 -25.35 4.62 25.51
N LEU A 116 -26.67 4.84 25.37
CA LEU A 116 -27.59 4.97 26.51
C LEU A 116 -27.58 3.73 27.42
N LYS A 117 -27.47 2.53 26.84
CA LYS A 117 -27.39 1.28 27.60
C LYS A 117 -26.08 1.19 28.40
N ASP A 118 -24.97 1.58 27.80
CA ASP A 118 -23.65 1.54 28.44
C ASP A 118 -23.52 2.60 29.54
N ASP A 119 -24.10 3.79 29.34
CA ASP A 119 -24.21 4.83 30.37
C ASP A 119 -25.08 4.39 31.55
N MET A 120 -26.18 3.68 31.27
CA MET A 120 -27.05 3.12 32.31
C MET A 120 -26.32 2.05 33.14
N VAL A 121 -25.54 1.17 32.49
CA VAL A 121 -24.70 0.17 33.19
C VAL A 121 -23.65 0.86 34.06
N THR A 122 -22.99 1.87 33.53
CA THR A 122 -21.97 2.65 34.26
C THR A 122 -22.57 3.37 35.47
N THR A 123 -23.76 3.94 35.32
CA THR A 123 -24.48 4.62 36.40
C THR A 123 -24.90 3.63 37.49
N ASN A 124 -25.41 2.46 37.12
CA ASN A 124 -25.75 1.40 38.07
C ASN A 124 -24.53 0.89 38.85
N LEU A 125 -23.35 0.82 38.20
CA LEU A 125 -22.10 0.45 38.87
C LEU A 125 -21.70 1.50 39.92
N LYS A 126 -21.83 2.80 39.59
CA LYS A 126 -21.57 3.90 40.52
C LYS A 126 -22.54 3.86 41.71
N ILE A 127 -23.83 3.62 41.47
CA ILE A 127 -24.83 3.47 42.53
C ILE A 127 -24.46 2.32 43.48
N ARG A 128 -24.08 1.15 42.96
CA ARG A 128 -23.62 0.01 43.79
C ARG A 128 -22.39 0.35 44.64
N ASN A 129 -21.43 1.09 44.08
CA ASN A 129 -20.24 1.49 44.83
C ASN A 129 -20.58 2.46 45.97
N VAL A 130 -21.51 3.40 45.74
CA VAL A 130 -22.01 4.29 46.79
C VAL A 130 -22.75 3.49 47.87
N GLN A 131 -23.62 2.53 47.49
CA GLN A 131 -24.31 1.66 48.43
C GLN A 131 -23.34 0.89 49.34
N LYS A 132 -22.31 0.25 48.76
CA LYS A 132 -21.26 -0.42 49.53
C LYS A 132 -20.52 0.52 50.48
N SER A 133 -20.25 1.74 50.04
CA SER A 133 -19.59 2.74 50.88
C SER A 133 -20.47 3.15 52.08
N CYS A 134 -21.79 3.27 51.88
CA CYS A 134 -22.74 3.52 52.96
C CYS A 134 -22.86 2.33 53.92
N GLU A 135 -22.91 1.09 53.41
CA GLU A 135 -22.93 -0.12 54.25
C GLU A 135 -21.70 -0.22 55.15
N ASN A 136 -20.51 0.07 54.61
CA ASN A 136 -19.27 0.10 55.41
C ASN A 136 -19.30 1.17 56.50
N LEU A 137 -19.81 2.37 56.21
CA LEU A 137 -19.95 3.44 57.21
C LEU A 137 -20.96 3.08 58.32
N ILE A 138 -22.00 2.30 58.01
CA ILE A 138 -22.94 1.80 59.01
C ILE A 138 -22.23 0.79 59.91
N LEU A 139 -21.47 -0.15 59.35
CA LEU A 139 -20.71 -1.16 60.11
C LEU A 139 -19.70 -0.50 61.06
N GLU A 140 -18.94 0.49 60.59
CA GLU A 140 -17.96 1.23 61.43
C GLU A 140 -18.64 1.92 62.63
N LYS A 141 -19.83 2.49 62.45
CA LYS A 141 -20.61 3.09 63.55
C LYS A 141 -21.24 2.07 64.50
N THR A 142 -21.38 0.81 64.08
CA THR A 142 -21.91 -0.26 64.94
C THR A 142 -20.82 -0.86 65.83
N ASP A 143 -19.57 -0.83 65.36
CA ASP A 143 -18.40 -1.27 66.12
C ASP A 143 -17.97 -0.25 67.20
N GLU A 144 -18.11 1.06 66.95
CA GLU A 144 -17.83 2.08 67.98
C GLU A 144 -18.77 1.99 69.19
N ASN A 145 -20.01 1.48 69.02
CA ASN A 145 -20.94 1.26 70.13
C ASN A 145 -20.72 -0.07 70.88
N SER A 146 -19.96 -1.02 70.33
CA SER A 146 -19.69 -2.32 70.96
C SER A 146 -18.34 -2.40 71.68
N ILE A 147 -17.46 -1.39 71.49
CA ILE A 147 -16.19 -1.26 72.21
C ILE A 147 -16.37 -0.83 73.68
N ASN A 148 -17.55 -0.37 74.09
CA ASN A 148 -17.80 0.05 75.48
C ASN A 148 -18.21 -1.09 76.45
N ILE A 149 -18.20 -2.37 76.03
CA ILE A 149 -18.70 -3.50 76.86
C ILE A 149 -17.66 -4.62 77.13
N ARG A 150 -16.44 -4.59 76.58
CA ARG A 150 -15.46 -5.68 76.80
C ARG A 150 -14.14 -5.24 77.42
N ASN A 151 -14.22 -4.70 78.63
CA ASN A 151 -13.15 -4.82 79.61
C ASN A 151 -13.43 -6.04 80.50
N ASN A 152 -12.83 -7.18 80.19
CA ASN A 152 -12.40 -8.23 81.12
C ASN A 152 -12.05 -9.49 80.31
N VAL A 153 -10.89 -10.09 80.64
CA VAL A 153 -10.51 -11.53 80.56
C VAL A 153 -9.05 -11.72 80.11
N ILE A 154 -8.18 -11.73 81.13
CA ILE A 154 -7.19 -12.75 81.54
C ILE A 154 -6.19 -13.30 80.49
N ILE A 155 -4.92 -13.04 80.83
CA ILE A 155 -3.65 -13.55 80.28
C ILE A 155 -3.31 -14.95 80.82
N ARG A 156 -2.83 -15.86 79.97
CA ARG A 156 -1.92 -17.01 80.23
C ARG A 156 -1.39 -17.51 78.87
N ASN A 157 -0.17 -17.99 78.61
CA ASN A 157 1.15 -18.04 79.25
C ASN A 157 2.07 -18.77 78.24
N LEU A 158 3.40 -18.55 78.33
CA LEU A 158 4.54 -19.37 77.81
C LEU A 158 5.07 -19.14 76.36
N PRO A 159 6.38 -19.41 76.11
CA PRO A 159 7.54 -18.86 76.82
C PRO A 159 8.63 -18.33 75.88
N TYR A 160 9.56 -17.61 76.52
CA TYR A 160 10.72 -16.89 76.01
C TYR A 160 11.99 -17.69 76.33
N ASP A 161 12.96 -17.73 75.42
CA ASP A 161 14.40 -17.98 75.66
C ASP A 161 15.15 -17.86 74.31
N GLU A 162 16.41 -17.47 74.20
CA GLU A 162 17.27 -16.45 74.83
C GLU A 162 18.55 -16.43 73.96
N ARG A 163 19.12 -15.24 73.70
CA ARG A 163 20.55 -14.98 73.40
C ARG A 163 21.11 -15.58 72.09
N GLU A 164 22.12 -15.04 71.42
CA GLU A 164 23.12 -14.02 71.76
C GLU A 164 23.69 -13.42 70.46
N LYS A 165 24.26 -12.22 70.59
CA LYS A 165 24.96 -11.47 69.55
C LYS A 165 26.35 -12.04 69.35
N ASP A 166 26.90 -11.95 68.13
CA ASP A 166 28.30 -11.53 67.98
C ASP A 166 28.60 -10.89 66.61
N ASN A 167 29.49 -9.91 66.68
CA ASN A 167 29.98 -9.06 65.60
C ASN A 167 31.10 -9.77 64.79
N ALA A 168 31.19 -9.51 63.48
CA ALA A 168 32.45 -9.46 62.73
C ALA A 168 32.18 -8.82 61.36
N GLU A 169 32.63 -7.60 61.11
CA GLU A 169 33.92 -7.23 60.51
C GLU A 169 33.99 -7.42 58.99
N VAL A 170 34.25 -6.29 58.33
CA VAL A 170 34.44 -6.11 56.90
C VAL A 170 35.84 -6.59 56.52
N THR A 171 35.96 -7.44 55.50
CA THR A 171 37.22 -7.58 54.76
C THR A 171 37.00 -7.85 53.28
N LEU A 172 37.72 -7.06 52.48
CA LEU A 172 37.82 -7.10 51.03
C LEU A 172 38.64 -8.30 50.53
N ASN A 173 38.30 -8.69 49.29
CA ASN A 173 39.13 -9.37 48.29
C ASN A 173 39.61 -10.81 48.56
N LYS A 174 39.14 -11.74 47.72
CA LYS A 174 39.99 -12.59 46.87
C LYS A 174 39.15 -13.32 45.80
N ARG A 175 39.66 -13.30 44.56
CA ARG A 175 39.18 -14.11 43.42
C ARG A 175 39.24 -15.60 43.76
N PRO A 176 38.29 -16.44 43.35
CA PRO A 176 38.52 -17.86 43.28
C PRO A 176 39.10 -18.25 41.93
N GLU A 177 40.09 -19.13 42.03
CA GLU A 177 40.76 -19.82 40.94
C GLU A 177 39.81 -20.73 40.15
N ARG A 178 40.22 -20.96 38.91
CA ARG A 178 39.53 -21.72 37.87
C ARG A 178 39.72 -23.21 38.16
N MET A 179 38.72 -23.89 38.71
CA MET A 179 38.71 -25.36 38.76
C MET A 179 38.31 -25.95 37.40
N GLU A 180 39.04 -26.98 37.00
CA GLU A 180 38.89 -27.75 35.78
C GLU A 180 37.53 -28.47 35.71
N THR A 181 36.92 -28.44 34.53
CA THR A 181 35.64 -29.12 34.26
C THR A 181 35.87 -30.59 33.98
N GLU A 182 35.58 -31.46 34.96
CA GLU A 182 35.35 -32.88 34.70
C GLU A 182 34.05 -33.10 33.91
N ARG A 183 34.12 -34.02 32.95
CA ARG A 183 33.03 -34.39 32.04
C ARG A 183 31.94 -35.16 32.80
N TYR A 184 30.82 -34.52 33.11
CA TYR A 184 29.62 -35.20 33.61
C TYR A 184 28.74 -35.69 32.45
N ASN A 185 28.82 -37.00 32.17
CA ASN A 185 27.85 -37.74 31.37
C ASN A 185 26.75 -38.30 32.28
N GLY A 186 25.48 -38.08 31.93
CA GLY A 186 24.36 -38.74 32.59
C GLY A 186 23.01 -38.11 32.27
N VAL A 187 22.37 -38.53 31.17
CA VAL A 187 20.92 -38.38 31.00
C VAL A 187 20.29 -39.65 31.57
N VAL A 188 19.47 -39.52 32.61
CA VAL A 188 18.70 -40.64 33.17
C VAL A 188 17.26 -40.53 32.68
N VAL A 189 16.77 -41.60 32.05
CA VAL A 189 15.36 -41.76 31.66
C VAL A 189 14.70 -42.61 32.75
N VAL A 190 13.71 -42.04 33.43
CA VAL A 190 12.93 -42.75 34.46
C VAL A 190 11.67 -43.30 33.80
N GLN A 191 11.49 -44.62 33.83
CA GLN A 191 10.26 -45.29 33.43
C GLN A 191 9.35 -45.43 34.66
N PHE A 192 8.04 -45.29 34.45
CA PHE A 192 7.04 -45.45 35.50
C PHE A 192 6.25 -46.71 35.22
N GLU A 193 6.03 -47.52 36.25
CA GLU A 193 5.28 -48.77 36.12
C GLU A 193 3.76 -48.51 36.08
N ASP A 194 3.31 -47.39 36.65
CA ASP A 194 1.90 -47.01 36.67
C ASP A 194 1.64 -45.48 36.76
N ASN A 195 0.36 -45.12 36.66
CA ASN A 195 -0.12 -43.74 36.69
C ASN A 195 -0.06 -43.06 38.08
N GLU A 196 -0.03 -43.82 39.19
CA GLU A 196 0.13 -43.24 40.53
C GLU A 196 1.58 -42.84 40.78
N GLN A 197 2.53 -43.70 40.42
CA GLN A 197 3.97 -43.44 40.50
C GLN A 197 4.36 -42.21 39.66
N LYS A 198 3.71 -42.04 38.50
CA LYS A 198 3.84 -40.84 37.65
C LYS A 198 3.31 -39.58 38.35
N LYS A 199 2.13 -39.65 38.99
CA LYS A 199 1.53 -38.51 39.71
C LYS A 199 2.36 -38.07 40.92
N ASP A 200 2.86 -39.01 41.72
CA ASP A 200 3.70 -38.69 42.87
C ASP A 200 5.08 -38.16 42.46
N THR A 201 5.66 -38.67 41.38
CA THR A 201 6.90 -38.12 40.83
C THR A 201 6.69 -36.71 40.25
N PHE A 202 5.51 -36.42 39.69
CA PHE A 202 5.16 -35.06 39.25
C PHE A 202 5.03 -34.07 40.41
N LYS A 203 4.45 -34.48 41.54
CA LYS A 203 4.40 -33.66 42.77
C LYS A 203 5.81 -33.34 43.28
N ASN A 204 6.73 -34.30 43.18
CA ASN A 204 8.12 -34.18 43.65
C ASN A 204 9.11 -33.61 42.62
N LYS A 205 8.65 -33.29 41.39
CA LYS A 205 9.48 -32.80 40.27
C LYS A 205 10.26 -31.52 40.59
N ARG A 206 9.74 -30.67 41.49
CA ARG A 206 10.43 -29.46 41.96
C ARG A 206 11.67 -29.80 42.79
N ASN A 207 11.62 -30.86 43.58
CA ASN A 207 12.75 -31.31 44.41
C ASN A 207 13.82 -32.00 43.57
N LEU A 208 13.42 -32.74 42.52
CA LEU A 208 14.36 -33.39 41.59
C LEU A 208 15.15 -32.42 40.72
N LYS A 209 14.56 -31.27 40.34
CA LYS A 209 15.27 -30.22 39.58
C LYS A 209 16.35 -29.49 40.38
N ASN A 210 16.23 -29.50 41.71
CA ASN A 210 17.18 -28.82 42.61
C ASN A 210 18.28 -29.77 43.10
N ASN A 211 18.22 -31.06 42.74
CA ASN A 211 19.27 -32.01 43.07
C ASN A 211 20.42 -31.87 42.05
N PRO A 212 21.65 -31.52 42.50
CA PRO A 212 22.79 -31.28 41.61
C PRO A 212 23.22 -32.50 40.79
N ALA A 213 22.75 -33.71 41.14
CA ALA A 213 23.00 -34.92 40.37
C ALA A 213 22.23 -34.99 39.02
N TYR A 214 21.19 -34.16 38.80
CA TYR A 214 20.33 -34.26 37.62
C TYR A 214 20.21 -32.95 36.85
N LYS A 215 20.88 -32.85 35.69
CA LYS A 215 20.87 -31.64 34.86
C LYS A 215 19.57 -31.45 34.06
N LYS A 216 18.90 -32.55 33.68
CA LYS A 216 17.60 -32.57 32.98
C LYS A 216 16.85 -33.88 33.25
N VAL A 217 15.57 -33.78 33.61
CA VAL A 217 14.66 -34.93 33.79
C VAL A 217 13.59 -34.91 32.70
N TYR A 218 13.53 -35.96 31.88
CA TYR A 218 12.48 -36.18 30.88
C TYR A 218 11.49 -37.20 31.42
N ILE A 219 10.19 -36.97 31.20
CA ILE A 219 9.11 -37.88 31.58
C ILE A 219 8.53 -38.41 30.28
N ASP A 220 8.64 -39.72 30.07
CA ASP A 220 8.24 -40.41 28.84
C ASP A 220 6.71 -40.64 28.84
N ASN A 221 6.10 -40.64 27.65
CA ASN A 221 4.70 -41.04 27.44
C ASN A 221 4.69 -42.31 26.59
N ASP A 222 3.81 -43.25 26.98
CA ASP A 222 3.77 -44.65 26.54
C ASP A 222 3.63 -44.84 25.02
N LEU A 223 4.75 -44.92 24.31
CA LEU A 223 4.79 -45.46 22.95
C LEU A 223 5.66 -46.72 22.91
N PRO A 224 5.15 -47.84 22.36
CA PRO A 224 5.92 -49.07 22.16
C PRO A 224 7.24 -48.81 21.45
N VAL A 225 8.27 -49.60 21.78
CA VAL A 225 9.62 -49.46 21.24
C VAL A 225 9.62 -49.61 19.71
N GLU A 226 8.81 -50.51 19.14
CA GLU A 226 8.70 -50.63 17.67
C GLU A 226 8.09 -49.37 17.04
N THR A 227 7.07 -48.77 17.67
CA THR A 227 6.46 -47.51 17.22
C THR A 227 7.46 -46.35 17.28
N ARG A 228 8.36 -46.35 18.26
CA ARG A 228 9.46 -45.37 18.38
C ARG A 228 10.54 -45.57 17.33
N MET A 229 10.96 -46.80 17.06
CA MET A 229 11.93 -47.08 15.99
C MET A 229 11.33 -46.76 14.61
N PHE A 230 10.05 -47.08 14.41
CA PHE A 230 9.33 -46.74 13.18
C PHE A 230 9.17 -45.22 13.02
N GLN A 231 8.72 -44.48 14.04
CA GLN A 231 8.61 -43.01 13.97
C GLN A 231 9.98 -42.30 13.92
N GLY A 232 10.99 -42.82 14.60
CA GLY A 232 12.36 -42.32 14.57
C GLY A 232 13.00 -42.50 13.19
N ASN A 233 12.84 -43.67 12.58
CA ASN A 233 13.30 -43.98 11.24
C ASN A 233 12.46 -43.27 10.17
N VAL A 234 11.15 -43.13 10.34
CA VAL A 234 10.30 -42.31 9.45
C VAL A 234 10.68 -40.84 9.53
N ARG A 235 10.97 -40.27 10.71
CA ARG A 235 11.42 -38.87 10.85
C ARG A 235 12.83 -38.62 10.33
N THR A 236 13.74 -39.60 10.39
CA THR A 236 15.11 -39.45 9.84
C THR A 236 15.16 -39.73 8.33
N CYS A 237 14.37 -40.68 7.84
CA CYS A 237 14.18 -40.91 6.40
C CYS A 237 13.38 -39.79 5.73
N SER A 238 12.35 -39.21 6.40
CA SER A 238 11.62 -38.05 5.85
C SER A 238 12.50 -36.83 5.72
N LYS A 239 13.43 -36.58 6.65
CA LYS A 239 14.33 -35.41 6.57
C LYS A 239 15.26 -35.44 5.35
N LYS A 240 15.70 -36.63 4.91
CA LYS A 240 16.53 -36.78 3.70
C LYS A 240 15.70 -36.69 2.41
N SER A 241 14.49 -37.26 2.36
CA SER A 241 13.59 -37.13 1.20
C SER A 241 12.97 -35.74 1.07
N GLU A 242 12.65 -35.07 2.19
CA GLU A 242 12.18 -33.69 2.23
C GLU A 242 13.24 -32.72 1.70
N LYS A 243 14.52 -32.92 2.02
CA LYS A 243 15.59 -32.10 1.42
C LYS A 243 15.62 -32.20 -0.11
N LYS A 244 15.25 -33.35 -0.68
CA LYS A 244 15.19 -33.58 -2.13
C LYS A 244 13.91 -33.04 -2.78
N MET A 245 12.77 -33.04 -2.07
CA MET A 245 11.54 -32.37 -2.54
C MET A 245 11.63 -30.84 -2.47
N ARG A 246 12.41 -30.27 -1.54
CA ARG A 246 12.55 -28.81 -1.36
C ARG A 246 13.11 -28.07 -2.57
N SER A 247 13.89 -28.75 -3.41
CA SER A 247 14.42 -28.19 -4.67
C SER A 247 13.51 -28.42 -5.88
N GLN A 248 12.44 -29.20 -5.74
CA GLN A 248 11.53 -29.45 -6.85
C GLN A 248 10.62 -28.23 -7.01
N LYS A 249 10.77 -27.54 -8.15
CA LYS A 249 9.82 -26.52 -8.57
C LYS A 249 8.47 -27.20 -8.80
N PRO A 250 7.36 -26.63 -8.30
CA PRO A 250 6.06 -27.20 -8.57
C PRO A 250 5.76 -27.07 -10.07
N ILE A 251 5.15 -28.11 -10.64
CA ILE A 251 4.86 -28.20 -12.09
C ILE A 251 3.35 -28.23 -12.25
N ILE A 252 2.84 -27.34 -13.10
CA ILE A 252 1.45 -27.31 -13.54
C ILE A 252 1.48 -27.22 -15.07
N ASP A 253 0.82 -28.16 -15.75
CA ASP A 253 0.81 -28.21 -17.21
C ASP A 253 0.28 -26.91 -17.82
N GLY A 254 1.02 -26.36 -18.78
CA GLY A 254 0.69 -25.08 -19.42
C GLY A 254 1.08 -23.83 -18.61
N TYR A 255 1.74 -23.99 -17.46
CA TYR A 255 2.21 -22.88 -16.63
C TYR A 255 3.69 -22.99 -16.29
N THR A 256 4.34 -21.83 -16.18
CA THR A 256 5.72 -21.68 -15.71
C THR A 256 5.72 -21.11 -14.29
N TRP A 257 6.42 -21.79 -13.38
CA TRP A 257 6.63 -21.33 -12.01
C TRP A 257 7.76 -20.32 -11.92
N ILE A 258 7.48 -19.15 -11.33
CA ILE A 258 8.46 -18.15 -10.92
C ILE A 258 8.23 -17.86 -9.44
N GLY A 259 9.21 -18.13 -8.59
CA GLY A 259 9.06 -17.87 -7.16
C GLY A 259 10.34 -18.14 -6.38
N ASN A 260 10.27 -17.83 -5.10
CA ASN A 260 11.34 -18.07 -4.14
C ASN A 260 10.82 -18.99 -3.04
N ASN A 261 11.35 -20.22 -3.00
CA ASN A 261 11.09 -21.13 -1.91
C ASN A 261 11.96 -20.75 -0.73
N ARG A 262 11.43 -20.89 0.48
CA ARG A 262 12.21 -20.66 1.70
C ARG A 262 13.37 -21.65 1.81
N GLU A 263 14.59 -21.14 1.85
CA GLU A 263 15.80 -21.95 2.04
C GLU A 263 16.04 -22.28 3.52
N ASN A 264 15.83 -21.29 4.40
CA ASN A 264 16.15 -21.37 5.81
C ASN A 264 14.94 -21.76 6.67
N LEU A 265 14.67 -23.06 6.75
CA LEU A 265 13.63 -23.60 7.64
C LEU A 265 14.13 -23.67 9.08
N HIS A 266 13.34 -23.12 10.00
CA HIS A 266 13.60 -23.28 11.43
C HIS A 266 13.59 -24.76 11.80
N ILE A 267 14.50 -25.21 12.67
CA ILE A 267 14.62 -26.63 13.05
C ILE A 267 13.34 -27.22 13.66
N ASN A 268 12.52 -26.37 14.27
CA ASN A 268 11.23 -26.75 14.86
C ASN A 268 10.05 -26.55 13.91
N ALA A 269 10.26 -26.06 12.68
CA ALA A 269 9.18 -25.94 11.71
C ALA A 269 8.71 -27.35 11.33
N GLN A 270 7.44 -27.65 11.63
CA GLN A 270 6.86 -28.96 11.33
C GLN A 270 6.64 -29.20 9.83
N ARG A 271 6.56 -28.12 9.05
CA ARG A 271 6.33 -28.12 7.61
C ARG A 271 7.29 -27.14 6.94
N GLY A 272 7.54 -27.32 5.65
CA GLY A 272 8.24 -26.35 4.81
C GLY A 272 7.37 -25.12 4.55
N SER A 273 7.07 -24.33 5.59
CA SER A 273 6.17 -23.18 5.50
C SER A 273 6.88 -21.89 5.07
N GLY A 274 6.20 -21.11 4.22
CA GLY A 274 6.67 -19.86 3.65
C GLY A 274 7.15 -20.00 2.21
N GLY A 275 7.66 -18.89 1.67
CA GLY A 275 7.95 -18.73 0.25
C GLY A 275 6.77 -18.13 -0.50
N VAL A 276 7.07 -17.50 -1.64
CA VAL A 276 6.09 -16.90 -2.53
C VAL A 276 6.43 -17.27 -3.97
N GLY A 277 5.42 -17.38 -4.82
CA GLY A 277 5.63 -17.59 -6.24
C GLY A 277 4.36 -17.42 -7.04
N ALA A 278 4.52 -17.44 -8.34
CA ALA A 278 3.47 -17.29 -9.32
C ALA A 278 3.57 -18.37 -10.38
N PHE A 279 2.41 -18.82 -10.84
CA PHE A 279 2.27 -19.59 -12.06
C PHE A 279 1.82 -18.66 -13.18
N LEU A 280 2.62 -18.59 -14.23
CA LEU A 280 2.35 -17.79 -15.41
C LEU A 280 1.99 -18.72 -16.56
N LYS A 281 0.86 -18.48 -17.21
CA LYS A 281 0.45 -19.27 -18.38
C LYS A 281 1.53 -19.18 -19.46
N ASN A 282 1.92 -20.29 -20.06
CA ASN A 282 3.01 -20.35 -21.02
C ASN A 282 2.78 -19.44 -22.24
N ASP A 283 1.53 -19.29 -22.69
CA ASP A 283 1.17 -18.38 -23.78
C ASP A 283 1.54 -16.92 -23.49
N LEU A 284 1.61 -16.49 -22.22
CA LEU A 284 2.02 -15.12 -21.88
C LEU A 284 3.46 -14.84 -22.31
N PHE A 285 4.33 -15.84 -22.35
CA PHE A 285 5.71 -15.68 -22.79
C PHE A 285 5.81 -15.38 -24.30
N GLU A 286 4.75 -15.62 -25.08
CA GLU A 286 4.70 -15.21 -26.48
C GLU A 286 4.52 -13.70 -26.62
N PHE A 287 3.78 -13.09 -25.69
CA PHE A 287 3.39 -11.68 -25.74
C PHE A 287 4.21 -10.77 -24.83
N TYR A 288 4.87 -11.33 -23.82
CA TYR A 288 5.61 -10.58 -22.80
C TYR A 288 7.02 -11.14 -22.60
N ASP A 289 7.98 -10.24 -22.41
CA ASP A 289 9.26 -10.54 -21.77
C ASP A 289 9.02 -10.57 -20.26
N ILE A 290 9.09 -11.76 -19.68
CA ILE A 290 8.79 -11.97 -18.27
C ILE A 290 10.08 -12.26 -17.48
N THR A 291 10.34 -11.44 -16.47
CA THR A 291 11.56 -11.51 -15.66
C THR A 291 11.24 -11.28 -14.18
N THR A 292 11.99 -11.93 -13.28
CA THR A 292 11.97 -11.56 -11.85
C THR A 292 12.71 -10.24 -11.66
N LEU A 293 12.04 -9.22 -11.10
CA LEU A 293 12.67 -7.94 -10.76
C LEU A 293 13.43 -8.02 -9.44
N ASP A 294 12.83 -8.67 -8.45
CA ASP A 294 13.34 -8.72 -7.09
C ASP A 294 12.79 -9.94 -6.36
N ASN A 295 13.68 -10.66 -5.71
CA ASN A 295 13.38 -11.78 -4.82
C ASN A 295 14.30 -11.77 -3.60
N SER A 296 14.85 -10.60 -3.27
CA SER A 296 15.82 -10.41 -2.17
C SER A 296 15.20 -10.60 -0.79
N VAL A 297 13.88 -10.54 -0.69
CA VAL A 297 13.09 -10.79 0.51
C VAL A 297 12.30 -12.08 0.30
N GLU A 298 12.47 -13.09 1.15
CA GLU A 298 11.83 -14.41 0.98
C GLU A 298 10.29 -14.34 0.92
N GLU A 299 9.72 -13.30 1.52
CA GLU A 299 8.29 -13.03 1.63
C GLU A 299 7.73 -12.16 0.50
N ILE A 300 8.57 -11.61 -0.39
CA ILE A 300 8.17 -10.70 -1.46
C ILE A 300 8.87 -11.09 -2.77
N SER A 301 8.09 -11.39 -3.81
CA SER A 301 8.61 -11.65 -5.15
C SER A 301 8.01 -10.68 -6.16
N TRP A 302 8.85 -9.96 -6.86
CA TRP A 302 8.47 -9.04 -7.94
C TRP A 302 8.69 -9.69 -9.31
N ILE A 303 7.66 -9.64 -10.14
CA ILE A 303 7.66 -10.18 -11.50
C ILE A 303 7.32 -9.04 -12.45
N LYS A 304 8.16 -8.80 -13.44
CA LYS A 304 7.92 -7.84 -14.53
C LYS A 304 7.45 -8.57 -15.76
N LEU A 305 6.35 -8.10 -16.33
CA LEU A 305 5.83 -8.49 -17.62
C LEU A 305 5.93 -7.27 -18.53
N LYS A 306 6.96 -7.24 -19.39
CA LYS A 306 7.12 -6.19 -20.41
C LYS A 306 6.51 -6.67 -21.71
N SER A 307 5.54 -5.95 -22.25
CA SER A 307 4.94 -6.29 -23.54
C SER A 307 6.02 -6.32 -24.63
N LYS A 308 6.03 -7.37 -25.45
CA LYS A 308 6.94 -7.48 -26.62
C LYS A 308 6.53 -6.58 -27.78
N SER A 309 5.30 -6.10 -27.76
CA SER A 309 4.68 -5.36 -28.85
C SER A 309 4.42 -3.88 -28.52
N SER A 310 4.46 -3.48 -27.24
CA SER A 310 4.24 -2.10 -26.77
C SER A 310 5.19 -1.73 -25.64
N ASP A 311 5.16 -0.46 -25.24
CA ASP A 311 5.86 0.02 -24.05
C ASP A 311 5.13 -0.33 -22.73
N PHE A 312 4.03 -1.09 -22.78
CA PHE A 312 3.31 -1.50 -21.58
C PHE A 312 4.17 -2.42 -20.71
N ILE A 313 4.28 -2.07 -19.44
CA ILE A 313 4.98 -2.86 -18.42
C ILE A 313 4.07 -3.02 -17.22
N LEU A 314 3.89 -4.26 -16.77
CA LEU A 314 3.21 -4.62 -15.53
C LEU A 314 4.22 -5.23 -14.56
N CYS A 315 4.26 -4.70 -13.34
CA CYS A 315 5.07 -5.20 -12.24
C CYS A 315 4.13 -5.78 -11.16
N VAL A 316 4.24 -7.07 -10.91
CA VAL A 316 3.41 -7.80 -9.94
C VAL A 316 4.26 -8.16 -8.72
N ALA A 317 3.88 -7.68 -7.54
CA ALA A 317 4.47 -8.07 -6.27
C ALA A 317 3.60 -9.12 -5.59
N VAL A 318 4.14 -10.33 -5.41
CA VAL A 318 3.49 -11.43 -4.68
C VAL A 318 4.05 -11.46 -3.26
N CYS A 319 3.16 -11.32 -2.28
CA CYS A 319 3.49 -11.09 -0.88
C CYS A 319 2.97 -12.20 0.04
N TYR A 320 3.72 -12.51 1.09
CA TYR A 320 3.26 -13.36 2.19
C TYR A 320 3.80 -12.83 3.53
N LEU A 321 2.97 -12.12 4.30
CA LEU A 321 3.30 -11.68 5.66
C LEU A 321 2.88 -12.76 6.66
N PRO A 322 3.83 -13.42 7.36
CA PRO A 322 3.47 -14.47 8.31
C PRO A 322 2.73 -13.91 9.53
N PRO A 323 1.89 -14.72 10.18
CA PRO A 323 1.16 -14.29 11.36
C PRO A 323 2.09 -13.97 12.53
N ASN A 324 1.63 -13.11 13.44
CA ASN A 324 2.42 -12.58 14.55
C ASN A 324 2.92 -13.67 15.52
N GLU A 325 2.15 -14.75 15.66
CA GLU A 325 2.47 -15.90 16.51
C GLU A 325 3.36 -16.92 15.79
N SER A 326 3.72 -16.67 14.53
CA SER A 326 4.64 -17.52 13.80
C SER A 326 5.97 -17.62 14.53
N SER A 327 6.56 -18.81 14.54
CA SER A 327 7.95 -19.02 15.01
C SER A 327 8.99 -18.19 14.25
N ARG A 328 8.58 -17.51 13.17
CA ARG A 328 9.37 -16.52 12.46
C ARG A 328 9.45 -15.26 13.30
N LEU A 329 10.67 -14.87 13.69
CA LEU A 329 10.95 -13.52 14.14
C LEU A 329 10.91 -12.58 12.93
N ASN A 330 9.72 -12.41 12.36
CA ASN A 330 9.51 -11.45 11.29
C ASN A 330 9.08 -10.14 11.92
N ASP A 331 9.92 -9.13 11.74
CA ASP A 331 9.56 -7.76 12.03
C ASP A 331 8.58 -7.30 10.94
N GLN A 332 7.30 -7.20 11.31
CA GLN A 332 6.23 -6.79 10.40
C GLN A 332 6.45 -5.36 9.88
N GLU A 333 7.06 -4.50 10.69
CA GLU A 333 7.42 -3.14 10.27
C GLU A 333 8.51 -3.21 9.19
N LEU A 334 9.54 -4.03 9.38
CA LEU A 334 10.59 -4.25 8.37
C LEU A 334 10.04 -4.82 7.06
N PHE A 335 9.05 -5.72 7.11
CA PHE A 335 8.38 -6.23 5.90
C PHE A 335 7.77 -5.09 5.08
N PHE A 336 6.98 -4.23 5.73
CA PHE A 336 6.35 -3.09 5.04
C PHE A 336 7.37 -2.01 4.65
N GLU A 337 8.46 -1.81 5.39
CA GLU A 337 9.57 -0.92 5.00
C GLU A 337 10.28 -1.42 3.74
N ASN A 338 10.56 -2.73 3.65
CA ASN A 338 11.14 -3.34 2.45
C ASN A 338 10.20 -3.22 1.25
N LEU A 339 8.91 -3.54 1.43
CA LEU A 339 7.92 -3.41 0.38
C LEU A 339 7.77 -1.96 -0.08
N LEU A 340 7.76 -1.00 0.86
CA LEU A 340 7.72 0.44 0.57
C LEU A 340 8.92 0.88 -0.27
N HIS A 341 10.13 0.45 0.10
CA HIS A 341 11.34 0.74 -0.65
C HIS A 341 11.26 0.20 -2.07
N GLN A 342 10.84 -1.07 -2.23
CA GLN A 342 10.69 -1.72 -3.54
C GLN A 342 9.63 -1.02 -4.41
N VAL A 343 8.49 -0.62 -3.85
CA VAL A 343 7.48 0.17 -4.58
C VAL A 343 8.09 1.46 -5.12
N TYR A 344 8.87 2.19 -4.32
CA TYR A 344 9.54 3.40 -4.80
C TYR A 344 10.58 3.14 -5.90
N CYS A 345 11.26 1.99 -5.87
CA CYS A 345 12.19 1.58 -6.92
C CYS A 345 11.48 1.23 -8.23
N TYR A 346 10.30 0.60 -8.16
CA TYR A 346 9.65 -0.01 -9.32
C TYR A 346 8.46 0.78 -9.87
N GLN A 347 7.92 1.77 -9.14
CA GLN A 347 6.77 2.58 -9.60
C GLN A 347 7.05 3.40 -10.86
N SER A 348 8.31 3.68 -11.17
CA SER A 348 8.70 4.35 -12.42
C SER A 348 8.90 3.40 -13.59
N ILE A 349 8.88 2.09 -13.37
CA ILE A 349 9.10 1.06 -14.40
C ILE A 349 7.81 0.78 -15.17
N GLY A 350 6.67 0.73 -14.50
CA GLY A 350 5.40 0.40 -15.12
C GLY A 350 4.24 0.35 -14.13
N ASN A 351 3.12 -0.21 -14.54
CA ASN A 351 1.95 -0.37 -13.68
C ASN A 351 2.25 -1.37 -12.58
N ILE A 352 1.77 -1.12 -11.36
CA ILE A 352 2.05 -1.99 -10.21
C ILE A 352 0.77 -2.68 -9.75
N VAL A 353 0.88 -3.98 -9.49
CA VAL A 353 -0.12 -4.73 -8.72
C VAL A 353 0.60 -5.39 -7.55
N ILE A 354 0.10 -5.17 -6.34
CA ILE A 354 0.55 -5.87 -5.13
C ILE A 354 -0.55 -6.84 -4.74
N CYS A 355 -0.21 -8.12 -4.57
CA CYS A 355 -1.17 -9.12 -4.13
C CYS A 355 -0.56 -10.14 -3.17
N GLY A 356 -1.40 -10.76 -2.36
CA GLY A 356 -1.00 -11.84 -1.48
C GLY A 356 -1.70 -11.83 -0.14
N ASP A 357 -1.23 -12.71 0.75
CA ASP A 357 -1.69 -12.82 2.14
C ASP A 357 -0.85 -11.89 3.02
N PHE A 358 -1.51 -10.90 3.62
CA PHE A 358 -0.86 -9.94 4.51
C PHE A 358 -1.10 -10.27 5.99
N ASP A 359 -1.90 -11.29 6.32
CA ASP A 359 -2.40 -11.52 7.68
C ASP A 359 -2.93 -10.22 8.33
N SER A 360 -3.47 -9.31 7.51
CA SER A 360 -3.82 -7.94 7.89
C SER A 360 -5.33 -7.80 7.94
N ARG A 361 -5.94 -7.91 9.12
CA ARG A 361 -7.36 -7.61 9.32
C ARG A 361 -7.53 -6.11 9.43
N THR A 362 -8.09 -5.48 8.40
CA THR A 362 -8.15 -4.01 8.29
C THR A 362 -9.43 -3.41 8.85
N GLY A 363 -10.43 -4.22 9.18
CA GLY A 363 -11.72 -3.75 9.68
C GLY A 363 -12.35 -2.70 8.77
N ASN A 364 -12.82 -1.61 9.39
CA ASN A 364 -13.43 -0.49 8.69
C ASN A 364 -12.46 0.65 8.35
N LYS A 365 -11.15 0.46 8.53
CA LYS A 365 -10.15 1.48 8.22
C LYS A 365 -10.12 1.78 6.73
N SER A 366 -10.04 3.08 6.42
CA SER A 366 -9.88 3.57 5.07
C SER A 366 -8.43 3.41 4.61
N ASP A 367 -8.25 2.82 3.43
CA ASP A 367 -7.00 2.75 2.67
C ASP A 367 -6.69 4.04 1.90
N TYR A 368 -7.49 5.08 2.11
CA TYR A 368 -7.39 6.37 1.46
C TYR A 368 -7.63 7.50 2.46
N ILE A 369 -7.22 8.70 2.07
CA ILE A 369 -7.39 9.90 2.86
C ILE A 369 -8.74 10.53 2.53
N GLU A 370 -9.71 10.36 3.43
CA GLU A 370 -11.05 10.91 3.28
C GLU A 370 -11.05 12.44 3.08
N GLY A 371 -11.83 12.89 2.08
CA GLY A 371 -11.95 14.29 1.65
C GLY A 371 -10.73 14.82 0.88
N VAL A 372 -9.77 13.97 0.57
CA VAL A 372 -8.60 14.27 -0.27
C VAL A 372 -8.58 13.32 -1.46
N ASP A 373 -8.85 12.04 -1.19
CA ASP A 373 -8.84 11.00 -2.18
C ASP A 373 -10.28 10.70 -2.64
N GLU A 374 -10.56 11.01 -3.90
CA GLU A 374 -11.70 10.53 -4.69
C GLU A 374 -11.56 9.03 -4.98
N ILE A 375 -12.05 8.19 -4.07
CA ILE A 375 -12.22 6.75 -4.27
C ILE A 375 -13.42 6.29 -3.45
N SER A 376 -14.15 5.29 -3.93
CA SER A 376 -15.29 4.73 -3.20
C SER A 376 -14.85 4.04 -1.89
N PRO A 377 -15.65 4.13 -0.83
CA PRO A 377 -15.42 3.35 0.38
C PRO A 377 -15.59 1.85 0.09
N ARG A 378 -14.88 1.01 0.86
CA ARG A 378 -15.00 -0.45 0.75
C ARG A 378 -16.34 -0.93 1.33
N SER A 379 -16.92 -1.95 0.71
CA SER A 379 -17.92 -2.83 1.33
C SER A 379 -17.21 -3.76 2.32
N VAL A 380 -17.24 -3.38 3.60
CA VAL A 380 -16.52 -4.07 4.67
C VAL A 380 -17.34 -5.27 5.16
N ILE A 381 -16.74 -6.47 5.08
CA ILE A 381 -17.33 -7.74 5.55
C ILE A 381 -16.63 -8.31 6.78
N ASP A 382 -15.32 -8.06 6.94
CA ASP A 382 -14.56 -8.36 8.15
C ASP A 382 -14.38 -7.07 8.94
N VAL A 383 -15.09 -6.94 10.05
CA VAL A 383 -15.06 -5.75 10.91
C VAL A 383 -13.93 -5.79 11.94
N ASN A 384 -13.25 -6.92 12.06
CA ASN A 384 -12.17 -7.08 13.02
C ASN A 384 -10.88 -6.45 12.51
N GLU A 385 -10.05 -6.03 13.46
CA GLU A 385 -8.78 -5.38 13.20
C GLU A 385 -7.66 -6.06 13.97
N ASN A 386 -6.46 -6.08 13.38
CA ASN A 386 -5.24 -6.49 14.07
C ASN A 386 -4.10 -5.49 13.81
N TYR A 387 -2.98 -5.69 14.51
CA TYR A 387 -1.80 -4.84 14.38
C TYR A 387 -1.24 -4.79 12.95
N ASN A 388 -1.28 -5.92 12.23
CA ASN A 388 -0.84 -6.00 10.83
C ASN A 388 -1.77 -5.19 9.92
N GLY A 389 -3.06 -5.13 10.23
CA GLY A 389 -4.03 -4.26 9.58
C GLY A 389 -3.71 -2.77 9.74
N ASP A 390 -3.26 -2.34 10.92
CA ASP A 390 -2.80 -0.96 11.14
C ASP A 390 -1.59 -0.62 10.26
N LEU A 391 -0.56 -1.48 10.29
CA LEU A 391 0.64 -1.29 9.49
C LEU A 391 0.34 -1.28 7.99
N PHE A 392 -0.54 -2.17 7.54
CA PHE A 392 -0.93 -2.27 6.14
C PHE A 392 -1.69 -1.03 5.65
N ILE A 393 -2.64 -0.52 6.43
CA ILE A 393 -3.35 0.73 6.10
C ILE A 393 -2.38 1.92 6.06
N ASP A 394 -1.45 1.99 7.01
CA ASP A 394 -0.41 3.03 7.01
C ASP A 394 0.48 2.94 5.78
N PHE A 395 0.87 1.72 5.39
CA PHE A 395 1.63 1.44 4.17
C PHE A 395 0.88 1.89 2.91
N LEU A 396 -0.37 1.42 2.69
CA LEU A 396 -1.17 1.78 1.51
C LEU A 396 -1.37 3.30 1.40
N THR A 397 -1.70 3.94 2.53
CA THR A 397 -1.85 5.39 2.59
C THR A 397 -0.54 6.10 2.27
N ASN A 398 0.62 5.57 2.68
CA ASN A 398 1.93 6.13 2.35
C ASN A 398 2.23 6.12 0.86
N ILE A 399 1.97 5.00 0.19
CA ILE A 399 2.28 4.82 -1.24
C ILE A 399 1.19 5.31 -2.19
N ASN A 400 0.05 5.80 -1.66
CA ASN A 400 -1.11 6.20 -2.46
C ASN A 400 -1.74 5.03 -3.24
N PHE A 401 -1.82 3.87 -2.60
CA PHE A 401 -2.46 2.68 -3.16
C PHE A 401 -3.85 2.48 -2.58
N ALA A 402 -4.67 1.74 -3.29
CA ALA A 402 -6.00 1.33 -2.86
C ALA A 402 -6.18 -0.19 -2.98
N MET A 403 -6.94 -0.77 -2.06
CA MET A 403 -7.41 -2.15 -2.12
C MET A 403 -8.53 -2.28 -3.15
N LEU A 404 -8.50 -3.34 -3.95
CA LEU A 404 -9.61 -3.72 -4.82
C LEU A 404 -10.74 -4.39 -4.03
N ASN A 405 -10.38 -5.15 -2.97
CA ASN A 405 -11.32 -5.88 -2.12
C ASN A 405 -12.42 -4.96 -1.59
N GLY A 406 -13.67 -5.28 -1.93
CA GLY A 406 -14.84 -4.53 -1.48
C GLY A 406 -15.08 -3.20 -2.19
N LYS A 407 -14.27 -2.81 -3.17
CA LYS A 407 -14.53 -1.60 -3.99
C LYS A 407 -15.03 -1.93 -5.40
N ILE A 408 -14.58 -3.05 -5.96
CA ILE A 408 -14.96 -3.53 -7.29
C ILE A 408 -15.51 -4.95 -7.16
N GLY A 409 -16.51 -5.29 -7.98
CA GLY A 409 -17.05 -6.63 -8.12
C GLY A 409 -17.61 -7.26 -6.83
N LEU A 410 -17.41 -8.58 -6.67
CA LEU A 410 -17.96 -9.37 -5.56
C LEU A 410 -16.92 -9.60 -4.47
N ASN A 411 -17.25 -9.21 -3.24
CA ASN A 411 -16.38 -9.34 -2.07
C ASN A 411 -16.82 -10.49 -1.16
N ASP A 412 -15.86 -11.24 -0.62
CA ASP A 412 -16.12 -12.32 0.35
C ASP A 412 -14.88 -12.58 1.23
N PHE A 413 -15.01 -13.44 2.24
CA PHE A 413 -13.93 -13.82 3.14
C PHE A 413 -12.81 -14.53 2.37
N THR A 414 -11.59 -14.06 2.57
CA THR A 414 -10.42 -14.59 1.86
C THR A 414 -9.75 -15.73 2.63
N TYR A 415 -10.05 -15.85 3.92
CA TYR A 415 -9.65 -16.97 4.77
C TYR A 415 -10.87 -17.54 5.50
N ILE A 416 -11.06 -18.85 5.41
CA ILE A 416 -12.17 -19.60 6.00
C ILE A 416 -11.62 -20.90 6.58
N SER A 417 -11.72 -21.03 7.90
CA SER A 417 -11.29 -22.20 8.66
C SER A 417 -12.37 -22.62 9.66
N PRO A 418 -12.27 -23.81 10.28
CA PRO A 418 -13.16 -24.19 11.38
C PRO A 418 -13.14 -23.21 12.56
N GLN A 419 -12.05 -22.45 12.73
CA GLN A 419 -11.89 -21.47 13.80
C GLN A 419 -12.52 -20.11 13.48
N GLY A 420 -12.96 -19.90 12.24
CA GLY A 420 -13.59 -18.66 11.80
C GLY A 420 -13.12 -18.19 10.43
N LYS A 421 -13.45 -16.94 10.13
CA LYS A 421 -13.25 -16.32 8.83
C LYS A 421 -12.66 -14.91 8.96
N SER A 422 -11.85 -14.52 7.99
CA SER A 422 -11.22 -13.20 7.93
C SER A 422 -10.94 -12.76 6.50
N VAL A 423 -10.70 -11.46 6.32
CA VAL A 423 -10.14 -10.90 5.09
C VAL A 423 -8.70 -10.53 5.41
N VAL A 424 -7.76 -11.31 4.87
CA VAL A 424 -6.31 -11.16 5.08
C VAL A 424 -5.52 -11.13 3.77
N ASP A 425 -6.14 -11.59 2.68
CA ASP A 425 -5.59 -11.55 1.34
C ASP A 425 -6.13 -10.33 0.59
N TYR A 426 -5.22 -9.62 -0.08
CA TYR A 426 -5.56 -8.36 -0.74
C TYR A 426 -4.97 -8.29 -2.14
N MET A 427 -5.67 -7.58 -3.02
CA MET A 427 -5.09 -7.01 -4.24
C MET A 427 -5.11 -5.49 -4.12
N CYS A 428 -3.96 -4.87 -4.32
CA CYS A 428 -3.73 -3.43 -4.13
C CYS A 428 -3.05 -2.83 -5.34
N VAL A 429 -3.47 -1.62 -5.71
CA VAL A 429 -3.05 -0.95 -6.94
C VAL A 429 -2.81 0.53 -6.69
N PRO A 430 -1.91 1.20 -7.45
CA PRO A 430 -1.81 2.65 -7.42
C PRO A 430 -3.16 3.27 -7.68
N ARG A 431 -3.50 4.31 -6.93
CA ARG A 431 -4.83 4.93 -7.01
C ARG A 431 -5.12 5.51 -8.40
N GLU A 432 -4.10 6.04 -9.07
CA GLU A 432 -4.17 6.53 -10.44
C GLU A 432 -4.51 5.43 -11.46
N GLN A 433 -4.23 4.16 -11.16
CA GLN A 433 -4.51 2.99 -12.00
C GLN A 433 -5.83 2.30 -11.62
N PHE A 434 -6.53 2.78 -10.58
CA PHE A 434 -7.70 2.10 -10.04
C PHE A 434 -8.80 1.84 -11.08
N ASN A 435 -9.00 2.78 -12.02
CA ASN A 435 -10.00 2.67 -13.08
C ASN A 435 -9.62 1.72 -14.23
N GLU A 436 -8.40 1.17 -14.23
CA GLU A 436 -7.98 0.17 -15.22
C GLU A 436 -8.50 -1.24 -14.87
N PHE A 437 -8.97 -1.45 -13.65
CA PHE A 437 -9.48 -2.74 -13.18
C PHE A 437 -10.97 -2.85 -13.44
N LEU A 438 -11.36 -3.92 -14.13
CA LEU A 438 -12.72 -4.12 -14.66
C LEU A 438 -13.59 -4.91 -13.70
N ASP A 439 -13.00 -5.93 -13.07
CA ASP A 439 -13.71 -6.85 -12.18
C ASP A 439 -12.78 -7.37 -11.08
N PHE A 440 -13.39 -7.73 -9.95
CA PHE A 440 -12.73 -8.35 -8.82
C PHE A 440 -13.68 -9.33 -8.14
N LYS A 441 -13.21 -10.54 -7.83
CA LYS A 441 -14.02 -11.59 -7.21
C LYS A 441 -13.21 -12.37 -6.18
N VAL A 442 -13.87 -12.75 -5.09
CA VAL A 442 -13.35 -13.75 -4.16
C VAL A 442 -14.09 -15.06 -4.40
N LEU A 443 -13.35 -16.12 -4.75
CA LEU A 443 -13.88 -17.46 -5.01
C LEU A 443 -13.51 -18.37 -3.84
N LYS A 444 -14.49 -18.78 -3.03
CA LYS A 444 -14.23 -19.70 -1.92
C LYS A 444 -13.83 -21.07 -2.47
N MET A 445 -12.90 -21.72 -1.79
CA MET A 445 -12.46 -23.06 -2.18
C MET A 445 -13.60 -24.08 -2.17
N ILE A 446 -14.54 -23.96 -1.23
CA ILE A 446 -15.72 -24.83 -1.20
C ILE A 446 -16.58 -24.69 -2.45
N ASP A 447 -16.78 -23.46 -2.94
CA ASP A 447 -17.61 -23.20 -4.12
C ASP A 447 -16.93 -23.78 -5.38
N ILE A 448 -15.61 -23.63 -5.48
CA ILE A 448 -14.81 -24.20 -6.57
C ILE A 448 -14.91 -25.74 -6.57
N LEU A 449 -14.79 -26.38 -5.41
CA LEU A 449 -14.86 -27.84 -5.30
C LEU A 449 -16.24 -28.39 -5.66
N VAL A 450 -17.30 -27.69 -5.21
CA VAL A 450 -18.70 -28.05 -5.54
C VAL A 450 -18.95 -27.93 -7.04
N ILE A 451 -18.54 -26.83 -7.67
CA ILE A 451 -18.72 -26.60 -9.11
C ILE A 451 -18.00 -27.68 -9.94
N ASN A 452 -16.82 -28.11 -9.52
CA ASN A 452 -16.01 -29.10 -10.23
C ASN A 452 -16.31 -30.55 -9.82
N GLN A 453 -17.31 -30.79 -8.96
CA GLN A 453 -17.72 -32.12 -8.48
C GLN A 453 -16.56 -32.95 -7.92
N VAL A 454 -15.58 -32.30 -7.29
CA VAL A 454 -14.39 -32.99 -6.80
C VAL A 454 -14.66 -33.49 -5.38
N ASN A 455 -14.75 -34.81 -5.21
CA ASN A 455 -14.91 -35.44 -3.90
C ASN A 455 -13.66 -35.22 -3.04
N TYR A 456 -13.74 -34.27 -2.09
CA TYR A 456 -12.67 -33.98 -1.13
C TYR A 456 -13.15 -34.18 0.31
N SER A 457 -12.22 -34.60 1.17
CA SER A 457 -12.42 -34.53 2.62
C SER A 457 -12.40 -33.06 3.04
N PRO A 458 -13.37 -32.58 3.85
CA PRO A 458 -13.42 -31.19 4.31
C PRO A 458 -12.12 -30.72 4.97
N GLU A 459 -11.37 -31.61 5.62
CA GLU A 459 -10.11 -31.31 6.30
C GLU A 459 -8.93 -31.03 5.35
N LYS A 460 -9.11 -31.32 4.06
CA LYS A 460 -8.10 -31.11 3.01
C LYS A 460 -8.41 -29.92 2.12
N VAL A 461 -9.52 -29.23 2.35
CA VAL A 461 -9.88 -28.02 1.61
C VAL A 461 -8.94 -26.89 2.04
N PRO A 462 -8.26 -26.19 1.12
CA PRO A 462 -7.47 -25.04 1.48
C PRO A 462 -8.33 -23.97 2.16
N ASP A 463 -7.78 -23.37 3.20
CA ASP A 463 -8.43 -22.37 4.04
C ASP A 463 -8.47 -20.98 3.41
N HIS A 464 -7.59 -20.67 2.45
CA HIS A 464 -7.64 -19.42 1.69
C HIS A 464 -8.48 -19.55 0.41
N SER A 465 -9.34 -18.55 0.18
CA SER A 465 -10.09 -18.34 -1.06
C SER A 465 -9.18 -17.78 -2.17
N ILE A 466 -9.61 -17.92 -3.43
CA ILE A 466 -8.90 -17.36 -4.58
C ILE A 466 -9.38 -15.95 -4.86
N LEU A 467 -8.45 -15.02 -5.03
CA LEU A 467 -8.73 -13.65 -5.47
C LEU A 467 -8.54 -13.58 -6.99
N LEU A 468 -9.59 -13.23 -7.70
CA LEU A 468 -9.59 -13.05 -9.14
C LEU A 468 -9.73 -11.56 -9.46
N CYS A 469 -8.92 -11.06 -10.38
CA CYS A 469 -9.04 -9.69 -10.86
C CYS A 469 -8.79 -9.62 -12.36
N GLU A 470 -9.56 -8.75 -13.02
CA GLU A 470 -9.42 -8.45 -14.45
C GLU A 470 -8.91 -7.02 -14.63
N ILE A 471 -7.79 -6.88 -15.35
CA ILE A 471 -7.18 -5.59 -15.68
C ILE A 471 -7.29 -5.35 -17.18
N ARG A 472 -7.67 -4.12 -17.55
CA ARG A 472 -7.61 -3.67 -18.93
C ARG A 472 -6.15 -3.39 -19.32
N VAL A 473 -5.57 -4.29 -20.10
CA VAL A 473 -4.30 -4.03 -20.77
C VAL A 473 -4.57 -3.19 -22.02
N PRO A 474 -3.88 -2.05 -22.22
CA PRO A 474 -4.01 -1.26 -23.44
C PRO A 474 -3.77 -2.15 -24.67
N LYS A 475 -4.72 -2.16 -25.62
CA LYS A 475 -4.54 -2.89 -26.89
C LYS A 475 -3.32 -2.32 -27.60
N VAL A 476 -2.40 -3.22 -27.90
CA VAL A 476 -1.13 -2.88 -28.52
C VAL A 476 -1.31 -2.65 -30.02
N CYS A 477 -1.03 -1.44 -30.49
CA CYS A 477 -0.64 -1.21 -31.88
C CYS A 477 0.85 -1.55 -32.01
N ILE A 478 1.17 -2.65 -32.71
CA ILE A 478 2.52 -3.17 -32.88
C ILE A 478 3.34 -2.20 -33.74
N GLU A 479 4.24 -1.42 -33.14
CA GLU A 479 5.34 -0.80 -33.88
C GLU A 479 6.65 -0.94 -33.09
N ARG A 480 7.32 -2.08 -33.32
CA ARG A 480 8.59 -2.51 -32.69
C ARG A 480 9.65 -1.41 -32.66
N ASN A 481 10.37 -1.29 -31.55
CA ASN A 481 11.79 -0.91 -31.45
C ASN A 481 12.32 -1.35 -30.07
N THR A 482 13.37 -2.18 -30.05
CA THR A 482 13.93 -2.82 -28.84
C THR A 482 15.36 -2.35 -28.59
N HIS A 483 15.66 -1.83 -27.40
CA HIS A 483 16.98 -1.94 -26.75
C HIS A 483 16.84 -1.87 -25.22
N THR A 484 17.53 -2.74 -24.50
CA THR A 484 17.58 -2.84 -23.02
C THR A 484 19.02 -3.04 -22.58
N ILE A 485 19.48 -2.31 -21.55
CA ILE A 485 20.78 -2.48 -20.90
C ILE A 485 20.62 -2.41 -19.37
N ASP A 486 21.32 -3.31 -18.68
CA ASP A 486 21.46 -3.53 -17.23
C ASP A 486 22.70 -2.82 -16.69
N GLU A 487 22.64 -2.11 -15.55
CA GLU A 487 23.84 -1.64 -14.82
C GLU A 487 23.70 -1.57 -13.29
N THR A 488 24.70 -2.15 -12.62
CA THR A 488 24.98 -2.15 -11.17
C THR A 488 25.81 -0.92 -10.74
N THR A 489 25.52 -0.28 -9.58
CA THR A 489 26.31 0.87 -9.09
C THR A 489 26.71 0.86 -7.61
N SER A 490 27.92 1.39 -7.36
CA SER A 490 28.61 1.60 -6.08
C SER A 490 28.64 3.08 -5.65
N ASN A 491 29.01 3.33 -4.38
CA ASN A 491 28.94 4.62 -3.66
C ASN A 491 29.66 5.78 -4.39
N SER A 492 28.90 6.76 -4.91
CA SER A 492 29.49 7.91 -5.63
C SER A 492 29.91 9.07 -4.71
N ARG A 493 31.17 9.46 -4.82
CA ARG A 493 31.74 10.69 -4.24
C ARG A 493 31.36 11.88 -5.13
N LYS A 494 31.14 13.07 -4.55
CA LYS A 494 30.73 14.29 -5.28
C LYS A 494 31.91 15.27 -5.44
N TYR A 495 32.19 15.66 -6.69
CA TYR A 495 33.27 16.57 -7.08
C TYR A 495 32.72 17.92 -7.54
N ARG A 496 33.53 18.98 -7.46
CA ARG A 496 33.17 20.30 -8.00
C ARG A 496 33.54 20.40 -9.49
N MET A 497 32.57 20.16 -10.37
CA MET A 497 32.78 20.18 -11.83
C MET A 497 33.03 21.59 -12.41
N ASN A 498 32.86 22.66 -11.63
CA ASN A 498 33.06 24.03 -12.12
C ASN A 498 34.54 24.44 -12.18
N ASN A 499 35.44 23.64 -11.59
CA ASN A 499 36.88 23.92 -11.54
C ASN A 499 37.65 22.69 -12.04
N ILE A 500 37.35 22.23 -13.26
CA ILE A 500 38.13 21.18 -13.91
C ILE A 500 39.44 21.83 -14.39
N PRO A 501 40.62 21.32 -13.97
CA PRO A 501 41.89 21.83 -14.46
C PRO A 501 42.00 21.69 -15.99
N ASP A 502 42.62 22.65 -16.68
CA ASP A 502 42.81 22.60 -18.13
C ASP A 502 43.61 21.37 -18.60
N ASN A 503 44.38 20.76 -17.69
CA ASN A 503 45.16 19.54 -17.93
C ASN A 503 44.47 18.25 -17.46
N PHE A 504 43.18 18.28 -17.14
CA PHE A 504 42.41 17.10 -16.78
C PHE A 504 42.38 16.11 -17.96
N LEU A 505 42.80 14.87 -17.74
CA LEU A 505 43.01 13.84 -18.78
C LEU A 505 44.09 14.13 -19.83
N LEU A 506 44.82 15.25 -19.73
CA LEU A 506 45.92 15.61 -20.65
C LEU A 506 47.30 15.16 -20.16
N ASP A 507 47.37 14.49 -19.02
CA ASP A 507 48.61 13.88 -18.54
C ASP A 507 49.04 12.76 -19.51
N ASN A 508 50.29 12.79 -19.98
CA ASN A 508 50.80 11.81 -20.94
C ASN A 508 50.58 10.37 -20.43
N ALA A 509 50.76 10.11 -19.13
CA ALA A 509 50.56 8.79 -18.56
C ALA A 509 49.08 8.33 -18.61
N ILE A 510 48.13 9.26 -18.55
CA ILE A 510 46.69 8.97 -18.61
C ILE A 510 46.23 8.86 -20.04
N ARG A 511 46.77 9.71 -20.92
CA ARG A 511 46.54 9.62 -22.36
C ARG A 511 46.99 8.25 -22.89
N ASP A 512 48.15 7.78 -22.47
CA ASP A 512 48.67 6.47 -22.87
C ASP A 512 47.78 5.32 -22.38
N ARG A 513 47.32 5.38 -21.12
CA ARG A 513 46.34 4.40 -20.59
C ARG A 513 44.97 4.48 -21.28
N ASN A 514 44.50 5.68 -21.60
CA ASN A 514 43.24 5.86 -22.31
C ASN A 514 43.31 5.26 -23.72
N ASN A 515 44.41 5.50 -24.43
CA ASN A 515 44.65 4.91 -25.74
C ASN A 515 44.74 3.38 -25.66
N GLU A 516 45.38 2.84 -24.61
CA GLU A 516 45.42 1.39 -24.37
C GLU A 516 44.02 0.82 -24.11
N THR A 517 43.19 1.48 -23.28
CA THR A 517 41.81 1.06 -23.01
C THR A 517 40.92 1.16 -24.25
N ILE A 518 41.06 2.22 -25.05
CA ILE A 518 40.35 2.37 -26.34
C ILE A 518 40.71 1.23 -27.28
N ASN A 519 42.00 0.95 -27.48
CA ASN A 519 42.45 -0.17 -28.32
C ASN A 519 41.91 -1.52 -27.82
N ARG A 520 41.80 -1.72 -26.50
CA ARG A 520 41.18 -2.93 -25.92
C ARG A 520 39.67 -3.00 -26.17
N ILE A 521 38.94 -1.89 -26.04
CA ILE A 521 37.50 -1.82 -26.35
C ILE A 521 37.26 -2.14 -27.82
N GLU A 522 38.02 -1.52 -28.73
CA GLU A 522 37.92 -1.76 -30.17
C GLU A 522 38.21 -3.22 -30.51
N ASN A 523 39.26 -3.81 -29.90
CA ASN A 523 39.56 -5.23 -30.06
C ASN A 523 38.46 -6.14 -29.46
N ALA A 524 37.86 -5.77 -28.32
CA ALA A 524 36.79 -6.55 -27.68
C ALA A 524 35.48 -6.53 -28.49
N ILE A 525 35.13 -5.38 -29.08
CA ILE A 525 33.99 -5.22 -29.99
C ILE A 525 34.14 -6.14 -31.21
N ASN A 526 35.36 -6.27 -31.75
CA ASN A 526 35.63 -7.08 -32.94
C ASN A 526 35.67 -8.60 -32.67
N VAL A 527 35.74 -9.04 -31.41
CA VAL A 527 35.95 -10.46 -31.04
C VAL A 527 34.78 -11.03 -30.22
N GLU A 528 33.58 -10.44 -30.29
CA GLU A 528 32.37 -10.92 -29.59
C GLU A 528 32.57 -11.11 -28.07
N ASN A 529 33.45 -10.32 -27.45
CA ASN A 529 33.77 -10.41 -26.03
C ASN A 529 33.40 -9.15 -25.24
N ASN A 530 33.25 -9.36 -23.94
CA ASN A 530 32.69 -8.51 -22.91
C ASN A 530 33.17 -7.04 -22.91
N VAL A 531 32.57 -6.21 -23.77
CA VAL A 531 32.76 -4.75 -23.85
C VAL A 531 32.58 -4.07 -22.48
N GLN A 532 31.72 -4.64 -21.63
CA GLN A 532 31.46 -4.13 -20.29
C GLN A 532 32.73 -4.12 -19.42
N SER A 533 33.60 -5.13 -19.53
CA SER A 533 34.82 -5.20 -18.72
C SER A 533 35.79 -4.06 -19.04
N ALA A 534 35.95 -3.73 -20.32
CA ALA A 534 36.83 -2.66 -20.75
C ALA A 534 36.23 -1.27 -20.43
N PHE A 535 34.91 -1.15 -20.49
CA PHE A 535 34.20 0.05 -20.04
C PHE A 535 34.30 0.26 -18.51
N ASP A 536 34.20 -0.80 -17.73
CA ASP A 536 34.34 -0.75 -16.28
C ASP A 536 35.76 -0.32 -15.87
N GLU A 537 36.80 -0.82 -16.55
CA GLU A 537 38.19 -0.38 -16.38
C GLU A 537 38.36 1.12 -16.70
N PHE A 538 37.77 1.59 -17.80
CA PHE A 538 37.76 3.02 -18.14
C PHE A 538 37.10 3.87 -17.05
N CYS A 539 35.94 3.42 -16.55
CA CYS A 539 35.23 4.10 -15.47
C CYS A 539 36.05 4.18 -14.18
N VAL A 540 36.85 3.16 -13.86
CA VAL A 540 37.78 3.17 -12.71
C VAL A 540 38.89 4.20 -12.94
N LEU A 541 39.52 4.20 -14.11
CA LEU A 541 40.57 5.16 -14.45
C LEU A 541 40.07 6.61 -14.37
N LEU A 542 38.86 6.87 -14.88
CA LEU A 542 38.22 8.18 -14.80
C LEU A 542 37.97 8.59 -13.34
N LYS A 543 37.47 7.67 -12.50
CA LYS A 543 37.22 7.93 -11.07
C LYS A 543 38.50 8.25 -10.32
N ASP A 544 39.59 7.54 -10.60
CA ASP A 544 40.89 7.79 -9.98
C ASP A 544 41.43 9.18 -10.35
N GLU A 545 41.34 9.54 -11.63
CA GLU A 545 41.74 10.89 -12.08
C GLU A 545 40.87 11.98 -11.46
N MET A 546 39.56 11.75 -11.37
CA MET A 546 38.64 12.65 -10.66
C MET A 546 38.99 12.77 -9.18
N ASP A 547 39.35 11.67 -8.51
CA ASP A 547 39.74 11.67 -7.10
C ASP A 547 41.05 12.39 -6.82
N ASN A 548 41.97 12.36 -7.78
CA ASN A 548 43.30 12.97 -7.68
C ASN A 548 43.28 14.45 -8.02
N LYS A 549 42.58 14.85 -9.09
CA LYS A 549 42.69 16.21 -9.64
C LYS A 549 41.51 17.11 -9.35
N LEU A 550 40.31 16.56 -9.09
CA LEU A 550 39.15 17.40 -8.81
C LEU A 550 39.02 17.69 -7.32
N PRO A 551 38.81 18.96 -6.93
CA PRO A 551 38.57 19.30 -5.54
C PRO A 551 37.28 18.64 -5.05
N LYS A 552 37.41 17.74 -4.06
CA LYS A 552 36.29 17.07 -3.40
C LYS A 552 35.38 18.12 -2.76
N MET A 553 34.06 17.98 -2.90
CA MET A 553 33.14 18.82 -2.14
C MET A 553 33.35 18.52 -0.65
N LYS A 554 33.98 19.43 0.09
CA LYS A 554 33.92 19.40 1.55
C LYS A 554 32.44 19.36 1.94
N PRO A 555 31.99 18.37 2.75
CA PRO A 555 30.64 18.38 3.28
C PRO A 555 30.47 19.74 3.95
N LYS A 556 29.47 20.51 3.52
CA LYS A 556 29.19 21.81 4.14
C LYS A 556 28.94 21.52 5.61
N HIS A 557 29.89 21.88 6.47
CA HIS A 557 29.60 22.03 7.88
C HIS A 557 28.63 23.20 7.96
N ASP A 558 27.36 22.89 8.15
CA ASP A 558 26.29 23.86 8.34
C ASP A 558 26.60 24.69 9.60
N SER A 559 27.36 25.78 9.42
CA SER A 559 27.60 26.75 10.47
C SER A 559 26.31 27.54 10.73
N ASN A 560 25.50 27.03 11.67
CA ASN A 560 24.60 27.73 12.58
C ASN A 560 23.58 28.76 12.08
N GLY A 561 23.39 28.92 10.77
CA GLY A 561 22.17 29.54 10.26
C GLY A 561 21.05 28.52 10.28
N TYR A 562 20.26 28.45 11.35
CA TYR A 562 18.88 27.97 11.28
C TYR A 562 18.09 28.92 10.35
N GLY A 563 18.44 28.91 9.06
CA GLY A 563 17.68 29.58 8.02
C GLY A 563 16.29 28.99 8.12
N LYS A 564 15.35 29.82 8.60
CA LYS A 564 13.94 29.50 8.84
C LYS A 564 13.53 28.37 7.89
N SER A 565 13.44 27.15 8.44
CA SER A 565 13.03 25.97 7.69
C SER A 565 11.87 26.41 6.81
N ARG A 566 12.07 26.41 5.49
CA ARG A 566 11.13 26.98 4.52
C ARG A 566 9.74 26.61 4.96
N TYR A 567 8.93 27.61 5.32
CA TYR A 567 7.58 27.42 5.81
C TYR A 567 6.90 26.38 4.90
N LYS A 568 6.61 25.20 5.44
CA LYS A 568 5.97 24.14 4.68
C LYS A 568 4.53 24.61 4.49
N PRO A 569 4.08 24.92 3.26
CA PRO A 569 2.79 25.59 3.04
C PRO A 569 1.59 24.77 3.52
N TYR A 570 1.77 23.46 3.67
CA TYR A 570 0.77 22.52 4.19
C TYR A 570 0.78 22.39 5.72
N LEU A 571 1.74 23.00 6.44
CA LEU A 571 1.85 22.94 7.90
C LEU A 571 1.00 24.04 8.54
N ASN A 572 -0.30 23.80 8.64
CA ASN A 572 -1.24 24.71 9.29
C ASN A 572 -1.12 24.69 10.83
N ASP A 573 -1.82 25.62 11.49
CA ASP A 573 -1.80 25.75 12.96
C ASP A 573 -2.20 24.47 13.68
N TYR A 574 -3.15 23.71 13.12
CA TYR A 574 -3.57 22.43 13.67
C TYR A 574 -2.41 21.41 13.67
N LEU A 575 -1.71 21.23 12.55
CA LEU A 575 -0.52 20.38 12.49
C LEU A 575 0.62 20.88 13.36
N GLN A 576 0.82 22.20 13.42
CA GLN A 576 1.83 22.79 14.29
C GLN A 576 1.55 22.49 15.77
N ASN A 577 0.28 22.53 16.18
CA ASN A 577 -0.14 22.18 17.54
C ASN A 577 0.04 20.68 17.82
N GLN A 578 -0.29 19.81 16.86
CA GLN A 578 -0.01 18.38 16.97
C GLN A 578 1.49 18.10 17.08
N TRP A 579 2.33 18.78 16.29
CA TRP A 579 3.78 18.66 16.37
C TRP A 579 4.34 19.10 17.73
N LYS A 580 3.81 20.21 18.29
CA LYS A 580 4.17 20.66 19.65
C LYS A 580 3.81 19.60 20.70
N LYS A 581 2.67 18.93 20.55
CA LYS A 581 2.22 17.83 21.43
C LYS A 581 3.14 16.60 21.33
N VAL A 582 3.55 16.22 20.12
CA VAL A 582 4.56 15.16 19.92
C VAL A 582 5.87 15.52 20.61
N CYS A 583 6.38 16.73 20.39
CA CYS A 583 7.60 17.23 21.02
C CYS A 583 7.51 17.25 22.55
N SER A 584 6.35 17.61 23.14
CA SER A 584 6.19 17.66 24.59
C SER A 584 6.20 16.26 25.20
N LEU A 585 5.51 15.29 24.59
CA LEU A 585 5.52 13.89 25.03
C LEU A 585 6.89 13.23 24.87
N GLU A 586 7.60 13.53 23.79
CA GLU A 586 8.98 13.06 23.60
C GLU A 586 9.90 13.56 24.73
N LYS A 587 9.82 14.84 25.07
CA LYS A 587 10.57 15.42 26.19
C LYS A 587 10.22 14.75 27.52
N LEU A 588 8.95 14.48 27.79
CA LEU A 588 8.50 13.79 29.00
C LEU A 588 9.04 12.35 29.06
N TRP A 589 8.97 11.61 27.95
CA TRP A 589 9.50 10.25 27.86
C TRP A 589 11.02 10.20 28.05
N LEU A 590 11.77 11.09 27.39
CA LEU A 590 13.23 11.15 27.49
C LEU A 590 13.71 11.57 28.88
N LYS A 591 12.99 12.49 29.55
CA LYS A 591 13.31 12.95 30.92
C LYS A 591 12.81 12.02 32.03
N CYS A 592 12.05 10.98 31.70
CA CYS A 592 11.51 10.06 32.71
C CYS A 592 12.62 9.24 33.36
N THR A 593 12.86 9.51 34.65
CA THR A 593 13.74 8.74 35.55
C THR A 593 12.97 7.74 36.43
N GLY A 594 11.64 7.68 36.28
CA GLY A 594 10.77 6.81 37.07
C GLY A 594 10.82 5.33 36.67
N PRO A 595 9.95 4.48 37.26
CA PRO A 595 9.92 3.04 37.00
C PRO A 595 9.75 2.68 35.52
N ILE A 596 10.29 1.53 35.11
CA ILE A 596 10.26 1.04 33.71
C ILE A 596 8.84 1.03 33.13
N ARG A 597 7.82 0.69 33.94
CA ARG A 597 6.40 0.71 33.52
C ARG A 597 5.93 2.12 33.11
N GLN A 598 6.31 3.15 33.86
CA GLN A 598 5.97 4.54 33.55
C GLN A 598 6.67 4.99 32.26
N LYS A 599 7.97 4.69 32.12
CA LYS A 599 8.73 5.00 30.90
C LYS A 599 8.15 4.32 29.65
N LYS A 600 7.71 3.05 29.77
CA LYS A 600 7.03 2.32 28.70
C LYS A 600 5.69 2.96 28.32
N SER A 601 4.90 3.39 29.30
CA SER A 601 3.64 4.11 29.08
C SER A 601 3.86 5.45 28.36
N LEU A 602 4.83 6.26 28.81
CA LEU A 602 5.18 7.51 28.14
C LEU A 602 5.68 7.30 26.70
N LYS A 603 6.48 6.25 26.46
CA LYS A 603 6.90 5.86 25.10
C LYS A 603 5.69 5.52 24.23
N ALA A 604 4.75 4.74 24.73
CA ALA A 604 3.54 4.37 24.00
C ALA A 604 2.70 5.61 23.63
N ASN A 605 2.53 6.56 24.56
CA ASN A 605 1.83 7.82 24.30
C ASN A 605 2.53 8.66 23.23
N TYR A 606 3.86 8.82 23.32
CA TYR A 606 4.64 9.51 22.30
C TYR A 606 4.48 8.86 20.92
N CYS A 607 4.62 7.53 20.83
CA CYS A 607 4.47 6.80 19.58
C CYS A 607 3.07 6.96 18.99
N SER A 608 2.01 6.91 19.82
CA SER A 608 0.62 7.10 19.38
C SER A 608 0.37 8.50 18.81
N GLU A 609 0.81 9.56 19.50
CA GLU A 609 0.65 10.94 19.02
C GLU A 609 1.51 11.22 17.80
N ARG A 610 2.70 10.62 17.71
CA ARG A 610 3.56 10.71 16.51
C ARG A 610 2.88 10.10 15.30
N LYS A 611 2.31 8.89 15.42
CA LYS A 611 1.52 8.26 14.34
C LYS A 611 0.35 9.14 13.92
N THR A 612 -0.36 9.74 14.87
CA THR A 612 -1.45 10.68 14.60
C THR A 612 -0.97 11.90 13.81
N PHE A 613 0.13 12.53 14.24
CA PHE A 613 0.75 13.64 13.53
C PHE A 613 1.17 13.24 12.10
N ASP A 614 1.83 12.10 11.93
CA ASP A 614 2.31 11.63 10.63
C ASP A 614 1.14 11.37 9.66
N ARG A 615 0.03 10.79 10.14
CA ARG A 615 -1.20 10.63 9.36
C ARG A 615 -1.79 11.98 8.92
N LEU A 616 -1.92 12.94 9.84
CA LEU A 616 -2.43 14.26 9.52
C LEU A 616 -1.51 15.01 8.56
N ASN A 617 -0.20 14.92 8.77
CA ASN A 617 0.80 15.57 7.94
C ASN A 617 0.74 15.04 6.50
N ARG A 618 0.56 13.72 6.31
CA ARG A 618 0.28 13.11 5.00
C ARG A 618 -1.00 13.67 4.38
N LYS A 619 -2.09 13.72 5.13
CA LYS A 619 -3.38 14.28 4.68
C LYS A 619 -3.24 15.72 4.17
N TYR A 620 -2.69 16.62 4.96
CA TYR A 620 -2.56 18.03 4.54
C TYR A 620 -1.52 18.23 3.44
N LYS A 621 -0.43 17.44 3.43
CA LYS A 621 0.55 17.47 2.34
C LYS A 621 -0.10 17.04 1.01
N ARG A 622 -0.87 15.94 1.00
CA ARG A 622 -1.57 15.45 -0.19
C ARG A 622 -2.65 16.44 -0.64
N LYS A 623 -3.46 16.94 0.30
CA LYS A 623 -4.46 17.98 0.02
C LYS A 623 -3.83 19.21 -0.63
N HIS A 624 -2.73 19.71 -0.09
CA HIS A 624 -2.01 20.84 -0.67
C HIS A 624 -1.46 20.55 -2.07
N LEU A 625 -0.97 19.34 -2.33
CA LEU A 625 -0.51 18.94 -3.66
C LEU A 625 -1.66 18.88 -4.67
N LEU A 626 -2.82 18.34 -4.28
CA LEU A 626 -4.03 18.33 -5.12
C LEU A 626 -4.54 19.74 -5.40
N GLU A 627 -4.65 20.60 -4.38
CA GLU A 627 -5.03 22.00 -4.58
C GLU A 627 -4.06 22.73 -5.52
N LYS A 628 -2.76 22.42 -5.39
CA LYS A 628 -1.72 23.00 -6.24
C LYS A 628 -1.81 22.48 -7.68
N GLN A 629 -2.13 21.20 -7.87
CA GLN A 629 -2.40 20.61 -9.17
C GLN A 629 -3.64 21.25 -9.81
N GLY A 630 -4.76 21.33 -9.09
CA GLY A 630 -5.99 21.98 -9.58
C GLY A 630 -5.74 23.42 -10.02
N ARG A 631 -4.98 24.21 -9.24
CA ARG A 631 -4.58 25.58 -9.65
C ARG A 631 -3.70 25.62 -10.90
N LEU A 632 -2.92 24.57 -11.18
CA LEU A 632 -2.13 24.47 -12.40
C LEU A 632 -3.02 24.10 -13.58
N GLU A 633 -3.95 23.17 -13.40
CA GLU A 633 -4.94 22.78 -14.41
C GLU A 633 -5.86 23.95 -14.77
N GLU A 634 -6.38 24.69 -13.79
CA GLU A 634 -7.13 25.94 -14.01
C GLU A 634 -6.34 26.96 -14.83
N LYS A 635 -5.03 27.11 -14.54
CA LYS A 635 -4.15 28.01 -15.31
C LYS A 635 -3.85 27.50 -16.72
N LEU A 636 -3.85 26.18 -16.92
CA LEU A 636 -3.69 25.57 -18.22
C LEU A 636 -4.94 25.81 -19.07
N MET A 637 -6.12 25.73 -18.47
CA MET A 637 -7.41 25.98 -19.12
C MET A 637 -7.69 27.47 -19.34
N ALA A 638 -7.14 28.36 -18.51
CA ALA A 638 -7.19 29.79 -18.73
C ALA A 638 -6.40 30.17 -20.01
N SER A 639 -6.88 31.17 -20.76
CA SER A 639 -6.29 31.62 -22.04
C SER A 639 -4.84 32.11 -21.97
N ASN A 640 -4.19 32.07 -20.81
CA ASN A 640 -2.83 32.54 -20.57
C ASN A 640 -1.88 31.40 -20.21
N GLN A 641 -1.53 30.58 -21.22
CA GLN A 641 -0.56 29.49 -21.13
C GLN A 641 0.80 29.93 -20.57
N ARG A 642 1.19 31.21 -20.75
CA ARG A 642 2.44 31.76 -20.22
C ARG A 642 2.49 31.70 -18.69
N ASP A 643 1.37 31.90 -18.01
CA ASP A 643 1.33 31.86 -16.54
C ASP A 643 1.31 30.44 -15.98
N PHE A 644 0.77 29.47 -16.74
CA PHE A 644 0.96 28.05 -16.47
C PHE A 644 2.44 27.68 -16.49
N TRP A 645 3.16 27.98 -17.58
CA TRP A 645 4.58 27.66 -17.71
C TRP A 645 5.47 28.40 -16.70
N LYS A 646 5.17 29.66 -16.38
CA LYS A 646 5.84 30.36 -15.27
C LYS A 646 5.61 29.65 -13.94
N SER A 647 4.41 29.11 -13.70
CA SER A 647 4.07 28.39 -12.47
C SER A 647 4.80 27.05 -12.41
N ILE A 648 4.80 26.26 -13.48
CA ILE A 648 5.57 25.01 -13.61
C ILE A 648 7.08 25.27 -13.46
N GLY A 649 7.60 26.31 -14.12
CA GLY A 649 8.99 26.72 -14.02
C GLY A 649 9.40 27.02 -12.57
N LYS A 650 8.48 27.54 -11.75
CA LYS A 650 8.68 27.76 -10.31
C LYS A 650 8.72 26.46 -9.48
N LEU A 651 8.16 25.35 -9.98
CA LEU A 651 8.15 24.04 -9.31
C LEU A 651 9.48 23.30 -9.43
N GLY A 652 10.18 23.49 -10.56
CA GLY A 652 11.49 22.90 -10.77
C GLY A 652 12.52 23.43 -9.80
N MET A 653 13.53 22.61 -9.48
CA MET A 653 14.65 23.00 -8.62
C MET A 653 15.28 24.28 -9.18
N SER A 654 15.21 25.39 -8.44
CA SER A 654 15.79 26.67 -8.85
C SER A 654 17.27 26.56 -9.23
N ASN A 655 17.97 25.57 -8.69
CA ASN A 655 19.37 25.28 -8.97
C ASN A 655 19.62 24.71 -10.39
N GLU A 656 18.62 24.09 -11.02
CA GLU A 656 18.71 23.61 -12.40
C GLU A 656 18.44 24.73 -13.42
N ARG A 657 17.82 25.84 -12.99
CA ARG A 657 17.61 27.02 -13.86
C ARG A 657 18.90 27.76 -14.21
N ASN A 658 19.98 27.49 -13.48
CA ASN A 658 21.31 28.02 -13.75
C ASN A 658 22.15 27.07 -14.64
N GLN A 659 21.66 25.87 -14.96
CA GLN A 659 22.33 25.04 -15.96
C GLN A 659 22.08 25.70 -17.32
N SER A 660 23.15 25.95 -18.07
CA SER A 660 23.02 26.47 -19.43
C SER A 660 22.15 25.50 -20.22
N ILE A 661 21.06 26.03 -20.78
CA ILE A 661 20.19 25.29 -21.69
C ILE A 661 21.10 24.60 -22.73
N PRO A 662 21.05 23.26 -22.87
CA PRO A 662 21.92 22.56 -23.81
C PRO A 662 21.54 22.99 -25.23
N TRP A 663 22.36 23.85 -25.84
CA TRP A 663 22.19 24.36 -27.20
C TRP A 663 22.71 23.34 -28.22
N SER A 664 22.30 22.09 -28.09
CA SER A 664 22.68 21.00 -28.99
C SER A 664 21.56 19.98 -29.07
N ILE A 665 21.24 19.56 -30.28
CA ILE A 665 20.31 18.47 -30.57
C ILE A 665 20.98 17.46 -31.48
N ILE A 666 20.55 16.20 -31.44
CA ILE A 666 20.92 15.21 -32.45
C ILE A 666 19.83 15.29 -33.53
N GLY A 667 20.21 15.63 -34.76
CA GLY A 667 19.30 15.63 -35.90
C GLY A 667 18.93 14.21 -36.32
N ASP A 668 17.94 14.07 -37.20
CA ASP A 668 17.50 12.76 -37.71
C ASP A 668 18.60 12.04 -38.52
N ASP A 669 19.60 12.79 -38.96
CA ASP A 669 20.84 12.34 -39.59
C ASP A 669 21.88 11.80 -38.59
N GLY A 670 21.59 11.83 -37.28
CA GLY A 670 22.52 11.49 -36.22
C GLY A 670 23.58 12.57 -35.93
N ILE A 671 23.54 13.69 -36.65
CA ILE A 671 24.53 14.76 -36.52
C ILE A 671 24.12 15.71 -35.39
N VAL A 672 25.07 16.04 -34.51
CA VAL A 672 24.85 17.03 -33.46
C VAL A 672 24.78 18.43 -34.07
N LYS A 673 23.61 19.08 -33.98
CA LYS A 673 23.39 20.46 -34.43
C LYS A 673 23.39 21.39 -33.22
N THR A 674 24.28 22.37 -33.24
CA THR A 674 24.44 23.37 -32.18
C THR A 674 23.92 24.76 -32.56
N ASP A 675 23.52 24.95 -33.82
CA ASP A 675 22.93 26.20 -34.26
C ASP A 675 21.65 26.50 -33.48
N LYS A 676 21.61 27.70 -32.90
CA LYS A 676 20.54 28.13 -31.99
C LYS A 676 19.16 28.08 -32.66
N ASN A 677 19.06 28.48 -33.92
CA ASN A 677 17.78 28.53 -34.62
C ASN A 677 17.31 27.12 -34.99
N VAL A 678 18.23 26.24 -35.36
CA VAL A 678 17.95 24.83 -35.63
C VAL A 678 17.50 24.10 -34.36
N VAL A 679 18.20 24.31 -33.24
CA VAL A 679 17.82 23.75 -31.92
C VAL A 679 16.44 24.24 -31.49
N LEU A 680 16.17 25.55 -31.55
CA LEU A 680 14.86 26.10 -31.21
C LEU A 680 13.76 25.62 -32.16
N GLY A 681 14.05 25.51 -33.45
CA GLY A 681 13.12 25.01 -34.45
C GLY A 681 12.71 23.57 -34.18
N LYS A 682 13.69 22.69 -33.90
CA LYS A 682 13.42 21.29 -33.54
C LYS A 682 12.65 21.19 -32.24
N TRP A 683 13.06 21.91 -31.18
CA TRP A 683 12.34 21.88 -29.91
C TRP A 683 10.92 22.39 -30.04
N LYS A 684 10.71 23.46 -30.82
CA LYS A 684 9.38 23.98 -31.11
C LYS A 684 8.55 22.94 -31.86
N SER A 685 9.11 22.32 -32.90
CA SER A 685 8.42 21.26 -33.67
C SER A 685 8.07 20.05 -32.80
N ASP A 686 9.05 19.53 -32.04
CA ASP A 686 8.87 18.40 -31.14
C ASP A 686 7.82 18.71 -30.07
N PHE A 687 7.84 19.93 -29.55
CA PHE A 687 6.88 20.38 -28.55
C PHE A 687 5.50 20.61 -29.13
N GLU A 688 5.38 21.24 -30.31
CA GLU A 688 4.10 21.41 -31.02
C GLU A 688 3.49 20.04 -31.35
N GLN A 689 4.29 19.04 -31.71
CA GLN A 689 3.82 17.67 -31.90
C GLN A 689 3.21 17.05 -30.63
N LEU A 690 3.58 17.49 -29.43
CA LEU A 690 2.96 17.05 -28.17
C LEU A 690 1.55 17.62 -27.97
N PHE A 691 1.23 18.79 -28.55
CA PHE A 691 -0.05 19.49 -28.37
C PHE A 691 -0.93 19.48 -29.63
N SER A 692 -0.38 19.12 -30.78
CA SER A 692 -1.08 19.00 -32.06
C SER A 692 -1.90 17.72 -32.11
N VAL A 693 -2.75 17.48 -31.11
CA VAL A 693 -3.88 16.58 -31.29
C VAL A 693 -4.89 17.37 -32.13
N ASN A 694 -4.83 17.18 -33.45
CA ASN A 694 -5.60 17.92 -34.43
C ASN A 694 -7.10 17.93 -34.06
N PRO A 695 -7.73 19.08 -33.75
CA PRO A 695 -9.11 19.14 -33.26
C PRO A 695 -10.16 18.76 -34.32
N ASN A 696 -9.76 18.71 -35.61
CA ASN A 696 -10.61 18.22 -36.70
C ASN A 696 -10.47 16.71 -36.94
N VAL A 697 -9.56 16.05 -36.24
CA VAL A 697 -9.61 14.60 -36.08
C VAL A 697 -10.62 14.37 -34.95
N ARG A 698 -11.88 14.11 -35.32
CA ARG A 698 -12.84 13.53 -34.37
C ARG A 698 -12.14 12.37 -33.66
N PRO A 699 -12.32 12.18 -32.34
CA PRO A 699 -11.88 10.97 -31.68
C PRO A 699 -12.38 9.80 -32.54
N PRO A 700 -11.52 8.87 -32.98
CA PRO A 700 -11.96 7.80 -33.84
C PRO A 700 -13.08 7.05 -33.09
N ALA A 701 -14.24 6.92 -33.73
CA ALA A 701 -15.12 5.82 -33.38
C ALA A 701 -14.26 4.55 -33.48
N TYR A 702 -14.29 3.75 -32.44
CA TYR A 702 -13.57 2.47 -32.36
C TYR A 702 -13.78 1.68 -33.65
N ASP A 703 -12.78 1.66 -34.52
CA ASP A 703 -12.57 0.57 -35.48
C ASP A 703 -11.14 0.57 -36.01
N ASN A 704 -10.68 -0.64 -36.29
CA ASN A 704 -9.29 -1.05 -36.40
C ASN A 704 -8.57 -0.51 -37.65
N GLU A 705 -7.24 -0.43 -37.52
CA GLU A 705 -6.20 -0.45 -38.56
C GLU A 705 -5.55 0.87 -39.00
N THR A 706 -4.26 0.93 -38.64
CA THR A 706 -3.11 1.61 -39.27
C THR A 706 -2.65 3.02 -38.81
N ARG A 707 -1.43 3.00 -38.23
CA ARG A 707 -0.22 3.81 -38.52
C ARG A 707 0.31 4.87 -37.50
N VAL A 708 1.61 4.69 -37.20
CA VAL A 708 2.79 5.55 -37.35
C VAL A 708 3.13 6.64 -36.30
N LYS A 709 4.39 6.50 -35.84
CA LYS A 709 5.15 7.15 -34.74
C LYS A 709 5.38 8.67 -34.84
N SER A 710 5.59 9.26 -33.65
CA SER A 710 6.35 10.50 -33.37
C SER A 710 7.37 10.25 -32.23
N PRO A 711 8.54 10.93 -32.20
CA PRO A 711 9.67 10.60 -31.31
C PRO A 711 9.65 11.37 -29.98
N ARG A 712 10.11 10.74 -28.89
CA ARG A 712 10.21 11.34 -27.55
C ARG A 712 11.63 11.67 -27.10
N CYS A 713 11.69 12.78 -26.37
CA CYS A 713 12.83 13.48 -25.81
C CYS A 713 13.23 12.92 -24.42
N HIS A 714 14.54 12.77 -24.18
CA HIS A 714 15.15 12.20 -22.98
C HIS A 714 15.19 13.18 -21.80
N ARG A 715 14.96 12.69 -20.58
CA ARG A 715 15.29 13.40 -19.33
C ARG A 715 15.75 12.44 -18.24
N ALA A 716 16.86 12.79 -17.61
CA ALA A 716 17.65 11.98 -16.68
C ALA A 716 17.25 12.19 -15.20
N GLU A 717 17.03 11.10 -14.45
CA GLU A 717 16.91 11.08 -12.98
C GLU A 717 17.42 9.70 -12.49
N ARG A 718 18.52 9.51 -11.75
CA ARG A 718 18.93 9.83 -10.35
C ARG A 718 18.35 8.93 -9.22
N THR A 719 19.28 8.14 -8.63
CA THR A 719 19.46 7.75 -7.19
C THR A 719 18.80 6.43 -6.73
N ASN A 720 19.17 5.64 -5.69
CA ASN A 720 20.12 5.73 -4.56
C ASN A 720 20.37 4.33 -3.88
N PHE A 721 21.20 4.34 -2.82
CA PHE A 721 21.99 3.30 -2.15
C PHE A 721 21.34 2.44 -1.02
N THR A 722 21.80 1.19 -0.80
CA THR A 722 21.62 0.36 0.43
C THR A 722 22.97 -0.06 1.06
N ARG A 723 23.03 -0.13 2.40
CA ARG A 723 24.26 -0.20 3.21
C ARG A 723 24.45 -1.58 3.87
N ARG A 724 25.66 -2.15 3.74
CA ARG A 724 26.16 -3.29 4.53
C ARG A 724 26.72 -2.83 5.89
N ASN A 725 26.50 -3.67 6.90
CA ASN A 725 27.02 -3.59 8.25
C ASN A 725 28.56 -3.64 8.29
N SER A 726 29.19 -2.74 9.05
CA SER A 726 30.55 -2.93 9.53
C SER A 726 30.64 -2.57 11.01
N CYS A 727 31.16 -3.52 11.78
CA CYS A 727 31.50 -3.44 13.19
C CYS A 727 32.49 -2.30 13.44
N CYS A 728 32.26 -1.48 14.47
CA CYS A 728 33.27 -0.63 15.04
C CYS A 728 33.10 -0.54 16.56
N SER A 729 33.98 -1.25 17.25
CA SER A 729 34.24 -1.18 18.69
C SER A 729 34.60 0.25 19.13
N ARG A 730 33.93 0.76 20.16
CA ARG A 730 34.38 1.95 20.89
C ARG A 730 34.81 1.58 22.30
N THR A 731 36.12 1.67 22.50
CA THR A 731 36.81 1.77 23.78
C THR A 731 36.36 3.02 24.54
N SER A 732 36.03 2.85 25.81
CA SER A 732 35.90 3.92 26.80
C SER A 732 37.27 4.53 27.10
N LYS A 733 37.35 5.87 27.13
CA LYS A 733 38.40 6.58 27.85
C LYS A 733 37.73 7.54 28.83
N ALA A 734 38.10 7.36 30.09
CA ALA A 734 37.83 8.24 31.20
C ALA A 734 38.76 9.45 31.15
N SER A 735 38.22 10.59 31.56
CA SER A 735 38.90 11.72 32.19
C SER A 735 37.85 12.49 32.97
#